data_AF-A0A954MDR6-F1
#
_entry.id   AF-A0A954MDR6-F1
#
_cell.length_a   1.000
_cell.length_b   1.000
_cell.length_c   1.000
_cell.angle_alpha   90.00
_cell.angle_beta   90.00
_cell.angle_gamma   90.00
#
_symmetry.space_group_name_H-M   'P 1'
#
loop_
_entity.id
_entity.type
_entity.pdbx_description
1 polymer ?
#
loop_
_entity_poly.entity_id
_entity_poly.type
_entity_poly.pdbx_seq_one_letter_code
_entity_poly.pdbx_strand_id
1 'polypeptide(L)'
;MRRSEDVRPAEALEIRRLLTLNIQIDYSFDTNQFFADSSRRAILEQVAFEYESRITDSLDAITPSGQNSWTATFTNPSTGATGTVNNPTIPANTVIVYVGGRDLPSGLGLGGPGGYSASGSASWFQAIEGRGEAGVVRNSTTDTDFAPWGGSISFDNRVTWNFSTSQPTSGQNDFYSVALHEMGHLLGFGTSESFTNNINRRGQFDGTNSVQVFGGSVPLFSDNSHFASGTMSTLPGTTTAQEAALDPELTTGTRKLLTALDWAAFDDLGWDVSAVAAPMDYGDAPDGASGTGTGNYNTRAGDNGPSHEITSNLSIGLIAPDSDSGTQQNSTATADDASGTDDEDLSSSLQFTEGVATSISVQVVNATGTTATLYGWVDFNGDGVFSNTTERASVAVPTGSTNGTTVTLAFPAVPAGSVTSTFARFRLSTSSAASSPTGPAPDGEVEDHVATVSPAATAFDSLPSFTWPATSGAVRYELEVTNVTGGQSNVVILQSNLTGTSFRPTDALPAGTYSWRYRPHNGTQFLAFSSPQQFTILETTGTPFLTDPVTAAVDSLPTFAWSPVANATRYELWVNAESQVTHDRIIYQSNLTTTSYRPDFGLPAGNYTAWVRAYVNGTATSWSSAYTFTLNTSSTSVLTDPVASSTDTAPTFAWLPMNVSSYQLRVSNATTGASVLSVNNLTGTSYTPETSLPPGNYTATIQGGTTAASSPVSFQVESVTGGAQLTYRGGDAENGFPTLDWTSVSGANRYELWVTDLTRGISPVIRDSSLTGTAYQSTQPLPPGSYRAWVRAYSGSTAVGPWSDAVDFRVVETTSELTIWTPSGSTANTAPVIHWSARSGAAGYSVTVRTSTGQTVISQPHLTTNWLTPDVPLSAGTYEVLVSAYDAAGTTLTSVVSTLFIDAPGSSTTIYGPKGLTSDSRPTISWNAVSGATRYFLWLNDATRNINQYILENNVQSTFFVPNDALPAGDYIVWVRPFNGATPLSSWSSAVKFSVTSLPAGSIPIITSPLPDTTNTVPTITWTAISGAVSYEVVIDDVTNSQNAIVSTRAIAGTSYRPPRALPPGQYAVRVRSFSATGAPSAFSEDLNLTVSFGTSAVFVSPLANTTTDADNAFFAWVPVSGAASYEIWVSNLTTSEVLNVASLTGVSYTPDAGVLAPGNYRAWIRQIGATGATGAWSTGYEFTLAATDESAADREPASSVQALVSLSVQPDLQSRTGEVVSPNEVHDQHHIVATAS
;
A
#
# COMPACT_ATOMS: atom_id res chain seq x y z
N MET A 1 63.56 -20.97 -21.30
CA MET A 1 63.93 -22.15 -20.48
C MET A 1 62.80 -22.36 -19.47
N ARG A 2 62.42 -23.63 -19.21
CA ARG A 2 61.24 -24.13 -18.44
C ARG A 2 60.79 -23.34 -17.19
N ARG A 3 59.45 -23.34 -16.96
CA ARG A 3 58.65 -23.56 -15.72
C ARG A 3 57.43 -22.63 -15.73
N SER A 4 56.24 -22.96 -15.25
CA SER A 4 55.56 -24.18 -14.79
C SER A 4 54.07 -23.80 -14.68
N GLU A 5 53.18 -24.72 -15.00
CA GLU A 5 51.72 -24.56 -14.85
C GLU A 5 51.36 -24.27 -13.39
N ASP A 6 50.49 -23.27 -13.18
CA ASP A 6 49.55 -23.24 -12.07
C ASP A 6 48.20 -22.78 -12.63
N VAL A 7 47.16 -23.57 -12.31
CA VAL A 7 45.82 -23.54 -12.88
C VAL A 7 45.07 -22.30 -12.39
N ARG A 8 44.57 -21.46 -13.30
CA ARG A 8 43.59 -20.40 -13.02
C ARG A 8 42.16 -20.92 -13.26
N PRO A 9 41.16 -20.48 -12.47
CA PRO A 9 39.77 -20.81 -12.74
C PRO A 9 39.31 -20.10 -14.03
N ALA A 10 38.36 -20.70 -14.74
CA ALA A 10 37.83 -20.19 -16.01
C ALA A 10 37.41 -18.72 -15.88
N GLU A 11 38.17 -17.83 -16.51
CA GLU A 11 37.76 -16.44 -16.77
C GLU A 11 36.52 -16.49 -17.66
N ALA A 12 35.52 -15.68 -17.29
CA ALA A 12 34.32 -15.48 -18.07
C ALA A 12 34.69 -15.10 -19.52
N LEU A 13 33.90 -15.56 -20.49
CA LEU A 13 33.99 -15.11 -21.87
C LEU A 13 33.82 -13.58 -21.89
N GLU A 14 34.93 -12.85 -21.93
CA GLU A 14 34.90 -11.41 -22.17
C GLU A 14 34.22 -11.15 -23.51
N ILE A 15 33.30 -10.19 -23.52
CA ILE A 15 32.78 -9.59 -24.74
C ILE A 15 33.99 -9.04 -25.49
N ARG A 16 34.35 -9.67 -26.62
CA ARG A 16 35.36 -9.10 -27.53
C ARG A 16 34.79 -7.84 -28.16
N ARG A 17 34.88 -6.69 -27.48
CA ARG A 17 34.91 -5.40 -28.16
C ARG A 17 36.17 -5.41 -29.02
N LEU A 18 36.02 -5.31 -30.33
CA LEU A 18 37.14 -5.08 -31.24
C LEU A 18 37.64 -3.67 -30.97
N LEU A 19 38.72 -3.52 -30.19
CA LEU A 19 39.39 -2.24 -30.01
C LEU A 19 39.95 -1.78 -31.38
N THR A 20 39.62 -0.54 -31.73
CA THR A 20 39.94 0.12 -33.01
C THR A 20 41.29 0.83 -32.98
N LEU A 21 41.75 1.29 -31.81
CA LEU A 21 43.10 1.79 -31.54
C LEU A 21 43.79 0.91 -30.47
N ASN A 22 45.11 0.75 -30.56
CA ASN A 22 45.96 -0.01 -29.65
C ASN A 22 47.20 0.82 -29.28
N ILE A 23 47.25 1.34 -28.07
CA ILE A 23 48.36 2.10 -27.50
C ILE A 23 49.31 1.10 -26.85
N GLN A 24 50.34 0.71 -27.59
CA GLN A 24 51.32 -0.25 -27.11
C GLN A 24 52.39 0.43 -26.24
N ILE A 25 52.32 0.21 -24.93
CA ILE A 25 53.35 0.70 -24.00
C ILE A 25 54.63 -0.14 -24.11
N ASP A 26 55.75 0.53 -24.40
CA ASP A 26 57.07 -0.10 -24.51
C ASP A 26 58.03 0.41 -23.41
N TYR A 27 58.43 -0.51 -22.54
CA TYR A 27 59.31 -0.24 -21.41
C TYR A 27 60.81 -0.44 -21.74
N SER A 28 61.18 -0.71 -22.99
CA SER A 28 62.57 -1.01 -23.37
C SER A 28 63.54 0.14 -23.11
N PHE A 29 63.02 1.37 -22.99
CA PHE A 29 63.79 2.57 -22.68
C PHE A 29 63.63 3.06 -21.23
N ASP A 30 63.00 2.29 -20.35
CA ASP A 30 62.96 2.53 -18.89
C ASP A 30 64.26 2.05 -18.20
N THR A 31 65.41 2.59 -18.62
CA THR A 31 66.71 2.18 -18.07
C THR A 31 66.90 2.59 -16.61
N ASN A 32 66.12 3.55 -16.12
CA ASN A 32 66.11 3.97 -14.72
C ASN A 32 65.16 3.15 -13.83
N GLN A 33 64.47 2.15 -14.40
CA GLN A 33 63.60 1.21 -13.69
C GLN A 33 62.43 1.87 -12.96
N PHE A 34 61.90 2.99 -13.47
CA PHE A 34 60.73 3.64 -12.88
C PHE A 34 59.49 2.74 -12.92
N PHE A 35 59.36 1.92 -13.95
CA PHE A 35 58.30 0.94 -14.14
C PHE A 35 58.75 -0.49 -13.79
N ALA A 36 59.77 -0.69 -12.97
CA ALA A 36 60.07 -2.04 -12.46
C ALA A 36 58.93 -2.61 -11.59
N ASP A 37 58.11 -1.73 -10.99
CA ASP A 37 56.93 -2.08 -10.23
C ASP A 37 55.71 -2.31 -11.16
N SER A 38 55.11 -3.49 -11.08
CA SER A 38 53.96 -3.88 -11.90
C SER A 38 52.70 -3.06 -11.62
N SER A 39 52.55 -2.48 -10.42
CA SER A 39 51.40 -1.63 -10.08
C SER A 39 51.38 -0.33 -10.90
N ARG A 40 52.56 0.24 -11.18
CA ARG A 40 52.71 1.44 -12.03
C ARG A 40 52.40 1.15 -13.48
N ARG A 41 52.77 -0.05 -13.94
CA ARG A 41 52.41 -0.52 -15.29
C ARG A 41 50.90 -0.66 -15.41
N ALA A 42 50.25 -1.31 -14.46
CA ALA A 42 48.79 -1.48 -14.48
C ALA A 42 48.03 -0.16 -14.60
N ILE A 43 48.49 0.90 -13.91
CA ILE A 43 47.87 2.22 -14.03
C ILE A 43 48.08 2.83 -15.42
N LEU A 44 49.29 2.74 -15.96
CA LEU A 44 49.57 3.27 -17.29
C LEU A 44 48.83 2.52 -18.40
N GLU A 45 48.70 1.19 -18.27
CA GLU A 45 47.86 0.37 -19.15
C GLU A 45 46.38 0.75 -19.04
N GLN A 46 45.90 1.10 -17.84
CA GLN A 46 44.53 1.59 -17.71
C GLN A 46 44.33 2.96 -18.37
N VAL A 47 45.32 3.86 -18.26
CA VAL A 47 45.29 5.14 -18.98
C VAL A 47 45.27 4.92 -20.49
N ALA A 48 46.06 3.97 -21.02
CA ALA A 48 46.00 3.59 -22.43
C ALA A 48 44.59 3.09 -22.81
N PHE A 49 44.02 2.21 -21.98
CA PHE A 49 42.67 1.69 -22.19
C PHE A 49 41.59 2.78 -22.23
N GLU A 50 41.68 3.83 -21.41
CA GLU A 50 40.72 4.95 -21.45
C GLU A 50 40.65 5.57 -22.85
N TYR A 51 41.80 5.81 -23.49
CA TYR A 51 41.88 6.29 -24.87
C TYR A 51 41.39 5.26 -25.89
N GLU A 52 41.84 4.01 -25.80
CA GLU A 52 41.44 2.93 -26.70
C GLU A 52 39.94 2.63 -26.66
N SER A 53 39.30 2.84 -25.51
CA SER A 53 37.88 2.56 -25.31
C SER A 53 36.96 3.53 -26.04
N ARG A 54 37.48 4.70 -26.43
CA ARG A 54 36.69 5.80 -27.00
C ARG A 54 37.16 6.25 -28.38
N ILE A 55 38.42 6.07 -28.73
CA ILE A 55 38.95 6.45 -30.04
C ILE A 55 38.68 5.32 -31.05
N THR A 56 37.99 5.66 -32.13
CA THR A 56 37.48 4.72 -33.14
C THR A 56 38.17 4.77 -34.50
N ASP A 57 39.22 5.57 -34.63
CA ASP A 57 40.07 5.70 -35.81
C ASP A 57 40.64 4.37 -36.30
N SER A 58 40.98 4.35 -37.59
CA SER A 58 41.56 3.19 -38.27
C SER A 58 42.87 3.56 -38.95
N LEU A 59 43.97 3.46 -38.22
CA LEU A 59 45.30 3.80 -38.70
C LEU A 59 45.93 2.67 -39.55
N ASP A 60 46.42 2.98 -40.73
CA ASP A 60 47.20 2.05 -41.56
C ASP A 60 48.53 1.66 -40.89
N ALA A 61 49.03 0.47 -41.26
CA ALA A 61 50.32 -0.04 -40.81
C ALA A 61 51.49 0.66 -41.51
N ILE A 62 52.57 0.91 -40.77
CA ILE A 62 53.86 1.37 -41.32
C ILE A 62 54.79 0.16 -41.46
N THR A 63 54.92 -0.36 -42.68
CA THR A 63 55.77 -1.54 -42.96
C THR A 63 56.90 -1.20 -43.94
N PRO A 64 58.15 -1.02 -43.48
CA PRO A 64 59.30 -0.78 -44.34
C PRO A 64 59.53 -1.95 -45.31
N SER A 65 59.73 -1.67 -46.60
CA SER A 65 60.03 -2.70 -47.61
C SER A 65 60.75 -2.12 -48.83
N GLY A 66 61.54 -2.95 -49.53
CA GLY A 66 62.26 -2.53 -50.73
C GLY A 66 63.23 -1.38 -50.48
N GLN A 67 63.03 -0.25 -51.18
CA GLN A 67 63.84 0.98 -51.02
C GLN A 67 63.33 1.92 -49.92
N ASN A 68 62.21 1.59 -49.27
CA ASN A 68 61.60 2.42 -48.24
C ASN A 68 62.22 2.07 -46.87
N SER A 69 62.85 3.06 -46.25
CA SER A 69 63.41 2.97 -44.90
C SER A 69 63.15 4.24 -44.10
N TRP A 70 63.15 4.12 -42.78
CA TRP A 70 62.95 5.22 -41.85
C TRP A 70 63.58 4.94 -40.49
N THR A 71 63.82 6.01 -39.75
CA THR A 71 64.24 5.98 -38.36
C THR A 71 63.23 6.79 -37.56
N ALA A 72 62.55 6.11 -36.64
CA ALA A 72 61.70 6.73 -35.65
C ALA A 72 62.58 7.44 -34.60
N THR A 73 62.25 8.69 -34.27
CA THR A 73 63.01 9.52 -33.32
C THR A 73 62.09 10.05 -32.24
N PHE A 74 62.51 10.00 -30.99
CA PHE A 74 61.71 10.46 -29.84
C PHE A 74 62.63 10.94 -28.72
N THR A 75 62.07 11.55 -27.68
CA THR A 75 62.84 11.92 -26.50
C THR A 75 62.99 10.69 -25.61
N ASN A 76 64.22 10.20 -25.43
CA ASN A 76 64.47 9.01 -24.62
C ASN A 76 63.95 9.24 -23.19
N PRO A 77 62.99 8.43 -22.71
CA PRO A 77 62.26 8.75 -21.50
C PRO A 77 63.09 8.66 -20.22
N SER A 78 64.22 7.94 -20.24
CA SER A 78 65.14 7.82 -19.11
C SER A 78 66.32 8.80 -19.13
N THR A 79 66.67 9.38 -20.29
CA THR A 79 67.87 10.23 -20.41
C THR A 79 67.58 11.65 -20.90
N GLY A 80 66.44 11.89 -21.55
CA GLY A 80 66.10 13.17 -22.19
C GLY A 80 66.88 13.46 -23.48
N ALA A 81 67.78 12.57 -23.91
CA ALA A 81 68.46 12.67 -25.20
C ALA A 81 67.59 12.12 -26.34
N THR A 82 67.97 12.33 -27.60
CA THR A 82 67.26 11.72 -28.74
C THR A 82 67.41 10.20 -28.74
N GLY A 83 66.29 9.49 -28.58
CA GLY A 83 66.16 8.05 -28.82
C GLY A 83 65.87 7.76 -30.30
N THR A 84 66.37 6.63 -30.80
CA THR A 84 66.13 6.21 -32.20
C THR A 84 65.83 4.72 -32.28
N VAL A 85 64.89 4.37 -33.14
CA VAL A 85 64.62 2.97 -33.53
C VAL A 85 64.68 2.91 -35.07
N ASN A 86 65.52 2.01 -35.59
CA ASN A 86 65.78 1.92 -37.02
C ASN A 86 64.84 0.92 -37.70
N ASN A 87 64.16 1.36 -38.76
CA ASN A 87 63.18 0.60 -39.53
C ASN A 87 62.16 -0.18 -38.69
N PRO A 88 61.50 0.43 -37.68
CA PRO A 88 60.44 -0.27 -36.98
C PRO A 88 59.26 -0.55 -37.92
N THR A 89 58.59 -1.67 -37.69
CA THR A 89 57.27 -1.94 -38.27
C THR A 89 56.23 -1.55 -37.23
N ILE A 90 55.29 -0.68 -37.62
CA ILE A 90 54.17 -0.28 -36.76
C ILE A 90 52.92 -0.98 -37.31
N PRO A 91 52.27 -1.87 -36.55
CA PRO A 91 51.03 -2.49 -36.99
C PRO A 91 49.93 -1.46 -37.25
N ALA A 92 48.91 -1.88 -38.01
CA ALA A 92 47.69 -1.09 -38.15
C ALA A 92 47.10 -0.81 -36.75
N ASN A 93 46.43 0.33 -36.61
CA ASN A 93 45.76 0.77 -35.40
C ASN A 93 46.66 0.90 -34.17
N THR A 94 47.99 0.82 -34.33
CA THR A 94 48.92 0.78 -33.20
C THR A 94 49.69 2.10 -33.06
N VAL A 95 49.79 2.62 -31.84
CA VAL A 95 50.65 3.75 -31.46
C VAL A 95 51.64 3.24 -30.41
N ILE A 96 52.95 3.31 -30.70
CA ILE A 96 53.97 2.79 -29.77
C ILE A 96 54.44 3.90 -28.83
N VAL A 97 54.33 3.70 -27.52
CA VAL A 97 54.69 4.69 -26.51
C VAL A 97 55.87 4.21 -25.66
N TYR A 98 57.04 4.81 -25.86
CA TYR A 98 58.22 4.51 -25.04
C TYR A 98 58.15 5.27 -23.71
N VAL A 99 58.17 4.54 -22.60
CA VAL A 99 58.01 5.15 -21.26
C VAL A 99 59.19 4.91 -20.34
N GLY A 100 59.34 5.79 -19.35
CA GLY A 100 60.42 5.72 -18.35
C GLY A 100 60.38 6.90 -17.39
N GLY A 101 61.25 6.88 -16.38
CA GLY A 101 61.35 7.96 -15.41
C GLY A 101 62.73 8.60 -15.37
N ARG A 102 62.79 9.93 -15.22
CA ARG A 102 64.04 10.70 -15.05
C ARG A 102 63.79 11.98 -14.27
N ASP A 103 64.84 12.60 -13.74
CA ASP A 103 64.71 13.94 -13.14
C ASP A 103 64.36 14.96 -14.24
N LEU A 104 63.18 15.57 -14.18
CA LEU A 104 62.71 16.52 -15.19
C LEU A 104 63.20 17.95 -14.87
N PRO A 105 63.48 18.80 -15.88
CA PRO A 105 63.85 20.19 -15.63
C PRO A 105 62.69 21.01 -15.03
N SER A 106 61.45 20.66 -15.39
CA SER A 106 60.20 21.24 -14.90
C SER A 106 59.04 20.29 -15.22
N GLY A 107 57.94 20.39 -14.48
CA GLY A 107 56.75 19.54 -14.66
C GLY A 107 56.84 18.20 -13.92
N LEU A 108 55.71 17.48 -13.91
CA LEU A 108 55.58 16.15 -13.29
C LEU A 108 55.73 15.03 -14.34
N GLY A 109 55.32 15.31 -15.57
CA GLY A 109 55.49 14.47 -16.75
C GLY A 109 56.01 15.28 -17.94
N LEU A 110 56.37 14.57 -19.00
CA LEU A 110 56.65 15.14 -20.31
C LEU A 110 56.37 14.08 -21.38
N GLY A 111 55.24 14.24 -22.06
CA GLY A 111 54.78 13.43 -23.18
C GLY A 111 54.81 14.19 -24.50
N GLY A 112 54.91 13.45 -25.60
CA GLY A 112 54.79 14.02 -26.93
C GLY A 112 55.00 13.02 -28.04
N PRO A 113 54.55 13.36 -29.26
CA PRO A 113 54.69 12.50 -30.42
C PRO A 113 56.15 12.41 -30.85
N GLY A 114 56.51 11.29 -31.47
CA GLY A 114 57.83 11.07 -32.03
C GLY A 114 57.97 11.66 -33.43
N GLY A 115 59.13 12.22 -33.74
CA GLY A 115 59.51 12.60 -35.09
C GLY A 115 60.03 11.42 -35.90
N TYR A 116 60.44 11.67 -37.14
CA TYR A 116 61.07 10.66 -37.98
C TYR A 116 62.07 11.25 -38.97
N SER A 117 62.94 10.40 -39.51
CA SER A 117 63.66 10.65 -40.76
C SER A 117 63.46 9.46 -41.69
N ALA A 118 63.23 9.69 -42.99
CA ALA A 118 62.93 8.61 -43.93
C ALA A 118 63.54 8.84 -45.32
N SER A 119 63.71 7.74 -46.05
CA SER A 119 64.07 7.71 -47.47
C SER A 119 63.18 6.72 -48.21
N GLY A 120 62.58 7.14 -49.31
CA GLY A 120 61.65 6.30 -50.09
C GLY A 120 60.80 7.10 -51.08
N SER A 121 59.69 6.51 -51.51
CA SER A 121 58.72 7.16 -52.41
C SER A 121 57.90 8.25 -51.72
N ALA A 122 57.24 9.13 -52.49
CA ALA A 122 56.31 10.13 -51.92
C ALA A 122 55.17 9.48 -51.13
N SER A 123 54.62 8.36 -51.62
CA SER A 123 53.62 7.56 -50.91
C SER A 123 54.12 6.96 -49.60
N TRP A 124 55.43 6.69 -49.48
CA TRP A 124 56.03 6.19 -48.25
C TRP A 124 56.07 7.27 -47.16
N PHE A 125 56.42 8.50 -47.51
CA PHE A 125 56.36 9.62 -46.56
C PHE A 125 54.92 9.86 -46.07
N GLN A 126 53.93 9.84 -46.98
CA GLN A 126 52.52 9.97 -46.61
C GLN A 126 52.04 8.80 -45.74
N ALA A 127 52.52 7.58 -45.96
CA ALA A 127 52.19 6.43 -45.12
C ALA A 127 52.74 6.55 -43.69
N ILE A 128 53.87 7.25 -43.49
CA ILE A 128 54.42 7.52 -42.15
C ILE A 128 53.65 8.66 -41.47
N GLU A 129 53.34 9.74 -42.20
CA GLU A 129 52.73 10.94 -41.64
C GLU A 129 51.22 10.81 -41.43
N GLY A 130 50.49 10.36 -42.45
CA GLY A 130 49.02 10.36 -42.43
C GLY A 130 48.38 9.03 -42.11
N ARG A 131 49.10 7.91 -42.26
CA ARG A 131 48.60 6.55 -41.93
C ARG A 131 47.17 6.25 -42.40
N GLY A 132 46.79 6.71 -43.59
CA GLY A 132 45.46 6.48 -44.16
C GLY A 132 44.46 7.62 -43.90
N GLU A 133 44.76 8.53 -42.99
CA GLU A 133 43.88 9.63 -42.60
C GLU A 133 43.88 10.77 -43.63
N ALA A 134 42.68 11.24 -43.98
CA ALA A 134 42.47 12.15 -45.11
C ALA A 134 42.86 13.61 -44.78
N GLY A 135 42.92 13.99 -43.51
CA GLY A 135 43.21 15.35 -43.05
C GLY A 135 44.68 15.65 -42.73
N VAL A 136 45.58 14.67 -42.90
CA VAL A 136 47.03 14.85 -42.69
C VAL A 136 47.72 15.06 -44.04
N VAL A 137 48.27 16.26 -44.28
CA VAL A 137 48.88 16.62 -45.56
C VAL A 137 50.38 16.88 -45.39
N ARG A 138 51.18 16.12 -46.13
CA ARG A 138 52.64 16.25 -46.10
C ARG A 138 53.13 17.69 -46.34
N ASN A 139 53.97 18.20 -45.43
CA ASN A 139 54.52 19.56 -45.42
C ASN A 139 53.45 20.66 -45.49
N SER A 140 52.27 20.39 -44.96
CA SER A 140 51.22 21.38 -44.81
C SER A 140 51.41 22.19 -43.52
N THR A 141 50.57 23.21 -43.36
CA THR A 141 50.31 23.89 -42.08
C THR A 141 48.80 23.99 -41.85
N THR A 142 48.02 23.12 -42.51
CA THR A 142 46.55 23.17 -42.56
C THR A 142 45.95 21.80 -42.25
N ASP A 143 46.69 20.94 -41.57
CA ASP A 143 46.20 19.63 -41.16
C ASP A 143 44.97 19.80 -40.26
N THR A 144 43.98 18.94 -40.49
CA THR A 144 42.74 18.88 -39.70
C THR A 144 42.63 17.56 -38.95
N ASP A 145 43.71 16.78 -38.96
CA ASP A 145 43.78 15.41 -38.49
C ASP A 145 45.19 15.11 -37.98
N PHE A 146 45.37 14.02 -37.22
CA PHE A 146 46.64 13.67 -36.61
C PHE A 146 46.83 12.17 -36.42
N ALA A 147 47.84 11.60 -37.10
CA ALA A 147 48.06 10.15 -37.13
C ALA A 147 49.50 9.75 -36.72
N PRO A 148 49.88 9.85 -35.43
CA PRO A 148 51.24 9.57 -34.99
C PRO A 148 51.59 8.08 -35.16
N TRP A 149 52.87 7.79 -35.44
CA TRP A 149 53.38 6.41 -35.36
C TRP A 149 53.56 5.96 -33.90
N GLY A 150 53.76 6.90 -32.99
CA GLY A 150 54.20 6.67 -31.62
C GLY A 150 54.91 7.88 -31.02
N GLY A 151 55.47 7.71 -29.84
CA GLY A 151 56.13 8.79 -29.10
C GLY A 151 56.75 8.30 -27.80
N SER A 152 56.89 9.22 -26.85
CA SER A 152 57.49 8.89 -25.55
C SER A 152 56.91 9.72 -24.42
N ILE A 153 56.85 9.14 -23.23
CA ILE A 153 56.43 9.83 -22.00
C ILE A 153 57.49 9.60 -20.90
N SER A 154 58.00 10.70 -20.34
CA SER A 154 58.85 10.71 -19.15
C SER A 154 58.06 11.12 -17.91
N PHE A 155 58.32 10.47 -16.77
CA PHE A 155 57.80 10.91 -15.46
C PHE A 155 58.94 11.34 -14.52
N ASP A 156 58.70 12.35 -13.66
CA ASP A 156 59.73 12.82 -12.73
C ASP A 156 59.97 11.82 -11.58
N ASN A 157 61.24 11.43 -11.40
CA ASN A 157 61.66 10.50 -10.36
C ASN A 157 61.70 11.11 -8.93
N ARG A 158 61.62 12.43 -8.81
CA ARG A 158 61.76 13.16 -7.52
C ARG A 158 60.42 13.46 -6.86
N VAL A 159 59.31 13.05 -7.49
CA VAL A 159 57.95 13.37 -7.08
C VAL A 159 57.39 12.30 -6.14
N THR A 160 56.64 12.74 -5.13
CA THR A 160 55.83 11.85 -4.29
C THR A 160 54.54 11.50 -5.01
N TRP A 161 54.53 10.33 -5.65
CA TRP A 161 53.41 9.83 -6.46
C TRP A 161 52.39 9.02 -5.65
N ASN A 162 51.12 9.11 -6.03
CA ASN A 162 50.08 8.14 -5.74
C ASN A 162 49.93 7.18 -6.93
N PHE A 163 50.12 5.88 -6.67
CA PHE A 163 50.00 4.79 -7.66
C PHE A 163 48.80 3.90 -7.33
N SER A 164 47.65 4.50 -7.03
CA SER A 164 46.39 3.78 -6.76
C SER A 164 45.35 4.09 -7.85
N THR A 165 44.39 3.21 -8.09
CA THR A 165 43.18 3.49 -8.89
C THR A 165 42.11 4.23 -8.08
N SER A 166 42.30 4.47 -6.79
CA SER A 166 41.42 5.32 -5.96
C SER A 166 41.95 6.76 -5.82
N GLN A 167 41.09 7.67 -5.32
CA GLN A 167 41.44 9.06 -5.06
C GLN A 167 42.74 9.20 -4.24
N PRO A 168 43.70 10.04 -4.65
CA PRO A 168 44.94 10.29 -3.92
C PRO A 168 44.69 10.94 -2.54
N THR A 169 45.53 10.63 -1.56
CA THR A 169 45.50 11.28 -0.24
C THR A 169 46.19 12.65 -0.27
N SER A 170 45.86 13.51 0.70
CA SER A 170 46.39 14.89 0.76
C SER A 170 47.93 14.94 0.73
N GLY A 171 48.49 15.72 -0.21
CA GLY A 171 49.94 15.94 -0.35
C GLY A 171 50.67 15.02 -1.34
N GLN A 172 49.96 14.10 -2.03
CA GLN A 172 50.53 13.27 -3.10
C GLN A 172 50.11 13.78 -4.48
N ASN A 173 50.98 13.65 -5.48
CA ASN A 173 50.62 13.89 -6.88
C ASN A 173 50.05 12.62 -7.49
N ASP A 174 48.97 12.72 -8.26
CA ASP A 174 48.31 11.55 -8.84
C ASP A 174 48.97 11.12 -10.14
N PHE A 175 49.53 9.90 -10.16
CA PHE A 175 50.22 9.39 -11.34
C PHE A 175 49.25 9.16 -12.51
N TYR A 176 48.03 8.69 -12.22
CA TYR A 176 46.97 8.46 -13.22
C TYR A 176 46.62 9.75 -13.97
N SER A 177 46.37 10.83 -13.24
CA SER A 177 46.04 12.14 -13.80
C SER A 177 47.13 12.68 -14.72
N VAL A 178 48.40 12.61 -14.28
CA VAL A 178 49.53 13.07 -15.10
C VAL A 178 49.71 12.18 -16.33
N ALA A 179 49.59 10.86 -16.19
CA ALA A 179 49.70 9.95 -17.33
C ALA A 179 48.60 10.21 -18.38
N LEU A 180 47.35 10.48 -17.98
CA LEU A 180 46.29 10.90 -18.91
C LEU A 180 46.66 12.16 -19.67
N HIS A 181 47.15 13.17 -18.95
CA HIS A 181 47.54 14.47 -19.50
C HIS A 181 48.65 14.32 -20.55
N GLU A 182 49.75 13.64 -20.19
CA GLU A 182 50.91 13.48 -21.09
C GLU A 182 50.59 12.60 -22.31
N MET A 183 49.68 11.62 -22.16
CA MET A 183 49.18 10.85 -23.31
C MET A 183 48.41 11.76 -24.27
N GLY A 184 47.68 12.76 -23.77
CA GLY A 184 47.00 13.74 -24.61
C GLY A 184 47.95 14.54 -25.48
N HIS A 185 49.09 14.96 -24.93
CA HIS A 185 50.15 15.58 -25.73
C HIS A 185 50.74 14.65 -26.78
N LEU A 186 50.92 13.37 -26.47
CA LEU A 186 51.38 12.36 -27.42
C LEU A 186 50.39 12.18 -28.58
N LEU A 187 49.09 12.26 -28.29
CA LEU A 187 47.99 12.17 -29.26
C LEU A 187 47.66 13.52 -29.94
N GLY A 188 48.50 14.53 -29.78
CA GLY A 188 48.46 15.74 -30.62
C GLY A 188 47.86 16.97 -29.96
N PHE A 189 47.32 16.88 -28.75
CA PHE A 189 46.82 18.06 -28.03
C PHE A 189 47.99 18.97 -27.64
N GLY A 190 47.94 20.25 -28.03
CA GLY A 190 49.03 21.21 -27.78
C GLY A 190 50.30 20.98 -28.60
N THR A 191 50.41 19.89 -29.35
CA THR A 191 51.66 19.49 -30.05
C THR A 191 51.49 19.33 -31.57
N SER A 192 50.27 19.11 -32.06
CA SER A 192 49.98 18.91 -33.48
C SER A 192 49.69 20.21 -34.22
N GLU A 193 49.84 20.18 -35.53
CA GLU A 193 49.37 21.28 -36.39
C GLU A 193 47.84 21.38 -36.38
N SER A 194 47.13 20.26 -36.33
CA SER A 194 45.66 20.22 -36.19
C SER A 194 45.18 21.00 -34.97
N PHE A 195 45.86 20.86 -33.82
CA PHE A 195 45.58 21.67 -32.64
C PHE A 195 45.79 23.16 -32.91
N THR A 196 46.94 23.51 -33.47
CA THR A 196 47.32 24.90 -33.73
C THR A 196 46.36 25.58 -34.70
N ASN A 197 45.83 24.83 -35.68
CA ASN A 197 44.88 25.32 -36.67
C ASN A 197 43.50 25.65 -36.09
N ASN A 198 43.17 25.07 -34.93
CA ASN A 198 41.98 25.40 -34.17
C ASN A 198 42.18 26.61 -33.22
N ILE A 199 43.34 27.27 -33.22
CA ILE A 199 43.57 28.47 -32.40
C ILE A 199 43.17 29.74 -33.18
N ASN A 200 42.19 30.48 -32.66
CA ASN A 200 41.74 31.71 -33.30
C ASN A 200 42.72 32.88 -33.09
N ARG A 201 42.46 34.01 -33.76
CA ARG A 201 43.32 35.22 -33.70
C ARG A 201 43.44 35.87 -32.31
N ARG A 202 42.62 35.45 -31.34
CA ARG A 202 42.65 35.92 -29.95
C ARG A 202 43.43 34.98 -29.03
N GLY A 203 44.01 33.90 -29.56
CA GLY A 203 44.72 32.90 -28.76
C GLY A 203 43.78 32.01 -27.96
N GLN A 204 42.59 31.73 -28.48
CA GLN A 204 41.60 30.81 -27.87
C GLN A 204 41.40 29.61 -28.79
N PHE A 205 41.14 28.44 -28.22
CA PHE A 205 40.82 27.24 -28.97
C PHE A 205 39.36 27.29 -29.45
N ASP A 206 39.16 27.12 -30.74
CA ASP A 206 37.92 27.40 -31.48
C ASP A 206 37.49 26.18 -32.31
N GLY A 207 37.83 24.98 -31.83
CA GLY A 207 37.33 23.71 -32.36
C GLY A 207 35.81 23.63 -32.23
N THR A 208 35.15 23.04 -33.23
CA THR A 208 33.69 23.10 -33.37
C THR A 208 32.99 22.35 -32.23
N ASN A 209 33.47 21.15 -31.90
CA ASN A 209 32.92 20.32 -30.84
C ASN A 209 33.22 20.90 -29.46
N SER A 210 34.45 21.41 -29.26
CA SER A 210 34.86 22.04 -28.00
C SER A 210 34.06 23.30 -27.71
N VAL A 211 33.79 24.13 -28.73
CA VAL A 211 32.92 25.31 -28.60
C VAL A 211 31.50 24.92 -28.22
N GLN A 212 30.97 23.83 -28.78
CA GLN A 212 29.65 23.33 -28.46
C GLN A 212 29.54 22.85 -27.02
N VAL A 213 30.53 22.10 -26.53
CA VAL A 213 30.56 21.59 -25.15
C VAL A 213 30.82 22.70 -24.13
N PHE A 214 31.72 23.64 -24.42
CA PHE A 214 32.08 24.72 -23.50
C PHE A 214 31.10 25.90 -23.52
N GLY A 215 30.32 26.05 -24.59
CA GLY A 215 29.41 27.19 -24.80
C GLY A 215 30.07 28.44 -25.40
N GLY A 216 31.27 28.31 -25.98
CA GLY A 216 32.05 29.39 -26.60
C GLY A 216 33.51 28.99 -26.87
N SER A 217 34.33 29.88 -27.44
CA SER A 217 35.77 29.61 -27.65
C SER A 217 36.49 29.40 -26.32
N VAL A 218 37.27 28.32 -26.21
CA VAL A 218 37.90 27.86 -24.98
C VAL A 218 39.18 28.67 -24.71
N PRO A 219 39.36 29.26 -23.52
CA PRO A 219 40.59 29.95 -23.16
C PRO A 219 41.80 29.00 -23.12
N LEU A 220 42.92 29.43 -23.68
CA LEU A 220 44.19 28.72 -23.58
C LEU A 220 45.10 29.34 -22.51
N PHE A 221 46.00 28.53 -21.96
CA PHE A 221 47.07 28.99 -21.11
C PHE A 221 48.10 29.80 -21.90
N SER A 222 48.99 30.52 -21.19
CA SER A 222 49.92 31.47 -21.81
C SER A 222 50.94 30.87 -22.80
N ASP A 223 51.09 29.55 -22.81
CA ASP A 223 51.93 28.80 -23.75
C ASP A 223 51.19 28.39 -25.04
N ASN A 224 49.90 28.69 -25.15
CA ASN A 224 49.01 28.28 -26.24
C ASN A 224 49.01 26.76 -26.51
N SER A 225 49.37 25.93 -25.53
CA SER A 225 49.47 24.47 -25.67
C SER A 225 48.60 23.70 -24.67
N HIS A 226 48.01 24.41 -23.70
CA HIS A 226 47.08 23.86 -22.71
C HIS A 226 45.80 24.67 -22.64
N PHE A 227 44.71 24.07 -22.16
CA PHE A 227 43.58 24.87 -21.68
C PHE A 227 44.01 25.76 -20.51
N ALA A 228 43.34 26.89 -20.32
CA ALA A 228 43.62 27.77 -19.19
C ALA A 228 43.37 27.03 -17.86
N SER A 229 44.23 27.27 -16.85
CA SER A 229 44.00 26.75 -15.49
C SER A 229 42.62 27.16 -14.96
N GLY A 230 41.93 26.23 -14.30
CA GLY A 230 40.58 26.41 -13.79
C GLY A 230 39.47 26.22 -14.82
N THR A 231 39.78 25.76 -16.05
CA THR A 231 38.76 25.50 -17.06
C THR A 231 37.89 24.30 -16.65
N MET A 232 36.60 24.53 -16.44
CA MET A 232 35.66 23.51 -15.98
C MET A 232 34.85 22.90 -17.14
N SER A 233 34.59 21.60 -17.04
CA SER A 233 33.64 20.86 -17.89
C SER A 233 32.99 19.74 -17.08
N THR A 234 32.14 18.90 -17.68
CA THR A 234 31.56 17.72 -17.01
C THR A 234 32.32 16.45 -17.37
N LEU A 235 32.23 15.42 -16.54
CA LEU A 235 32.66 14.09 -16.95
C LEU A 235 31.76 13.57 -18.09
N PRO A 236 32.30 12.82 -19.06
CA PRO A 236 31.54 12.32 -20.20
C PRO A 236 30.30 11.52 -19.75
N GLY A 237 29.14 11.88 -20.28
CA GLY A 237 27.88 11.24 -19.93
C GLY A 237 27.35 11.62 -18.54
N THR A 238 27.96 12.53 -17.78
CA THR A 238 27.44 12.91 -16.46
C THR A 238 27.30 14.42 -16.29
N THR A 239 26.64 14.84 -15.21
CA THR A 239 26.56 16.25 -14.80
C THR A 239 27.69 16.64 -13.82
N THR A 240 28.58 15.71 -13.48
CA THR A 240 29.66 15.94 -12.51
C THR A 240 30.70 16.89 -13.09
N ALA A 241 30.74 18.12 -12.56
CA ALA A 241 31.71 19.12 -12.98
C ALA A 241 33.12 18.80 -12.46
N GLN A 242 34.12 18.94 -13.32
CA GLN A 242 35.52 18.79 -13.01
C GLN A 242 36.37 19.76 -13.85
N GLU A 243 37.51 20.15 -13.31
CA GLU A 243 38.53 20.87 -14.08
C GLU A 243 39.06 19.97 -15.20
N ALA A 244 39.22 20.51 -16.40
CA ALA A 244 39.70 19.79 -17.57
C ALA A 244 41.08 19.17 -17.31
N ALA A 245 41.30 17.95 -17.79
CA ALA A 245 42.54 17.23 -17.56
C ALA A 245 43.70 17.79 -18.37
N LEU A 246 43.43 18.49 -19.48
CA LEU A 246 44.43 19.06 -20.39
C LEU A 246 44.80 20.53 -20.10
N ASP A 247 44.51 21.01 -18.89
CA ASP A 247 45.15 22.21 -18.34
C ASP A 247 46.51 21.87 -17.67
N PRO A 248 47.38 22.86 -17.40
CA PRO A 248 48.74 22.58 -16.94
C PRO A 248 48.86 22.39 -15.42
N GLU A 249 47.77 22.42 -14.65
CA GLU A 249 47.81 22.44 -13.18
C GLU A 249 47.20 21.20 -12.55
N LEU A 250 47.90 20.61 -11.57
CA LEU A 250 47.38 19.51 -10.76
C LEU A 250 47.49 19.87 -9.27
N THR A 251 46.34 19.92 -8.60
CA THR A 251 46.32 20.07 -7.14
C THR A 251 46.68 18.75 -6.47
N THR A 252 47.64 18.75 -5.54
CA THR A 252 48.00 17.53 -4.80
C THR A 252 46.83 17.00 -3.99
N GLY A 253 46.62 15.67 -4.00
CA GLY A 253 45.48 15.04 -3.34
C GLY A 253 44.19 15.09 -4.13
N THR A 254 44.22 15.52 -5.39
CA THR A 254 43.09 15.41 -6.32
C THR A 254 43.43 14.51 -7.51
N ARG A 255 42.40 13.88 -8.08
CA ARG A 255 42.46 13.18 -9.36
C ARG A 255 41.75 14.01 -10.43
N LYS A 256 42.35 14.07 -11.62
CA LYS A 256 41.72 14.49 -12.86
C LYS A 256 41.44 13.31 -13.77
N LEU A 257 40.29 13.34 -14.45
CA LEU A 257 39.85 12.44 -15.51
C LEU A 257 39.55 13.30 -16.76
N LEU A 258 39.59 12.69 -17.95
CA LEU A 258 39.23 13.39 -19.18
C LEU A 258 37.74 13.80 -19.15
N THR A 259 37.50 15.10 -19.23
CA THR A 259 36.18 15.71 -19.26
C THR A 259 35.58 15.66 -20.67
N ALA A 260 34.28 15.93 -20.80
CA ALA A 260 33.59 16.06 -22.08
C ALA A 260 34.28 17.08 -23.00
N LEU A 261 34.86 18.15 -22.43
CA LEU A 261 35.65 19.13 -23.18
C LEU A 261 36.97 18.56 -23.69
N ASP A 262 37.70 17.78 -22.88
CA ASP A 262 38.95 17.15 -23.31
C ASP A 262 38.70 16.20 -24.50
N TRP A 263 37.62 15.42 -24.44
CA TRP A 263 37.22 14.52 -25.53
C TRP A 263 36.75 15.25 -26.79
N ALA A 264 36.00 16.33 -26.64
CA ALA A 264 35.59 17.17 -27.77
C ALA A 264 36.81 17.81 -28.46
N ALA A 265 37.87 18.11 -27.70
CA ALA A 265 39.11 18.61 -28.28
C ALA A 265 39.82 17.54 -29.12
N PHE A 266 39.83 16.26 -28.71
CA PHE A 266 40.37 15.19 -29.54
C PHE A 266 39.58 14.99 -30.83
N ASP A 267 38.26 15.12 -30.79
CA ASP A 267 37.41 15.12 -32.00
C ASP A 267 37.75 16.29 -32.93
N ASP A 268 37.94 17.50 -32.38
CA ASP A 268 38.40 18.66 -33.15
C ASP A 268 39.83 18.54 -33.70
N LEU A 269 40.64 17.62 -33.15
CA LEU A 269 41.98 17.30 -33.65
C LEU A 269 41.95 16.32 -34.84
N GLY A 270 40.80 15.69 -35.07
CA GLY A 270 40.55 14.72 -36.14
C GLY A 270 40.42 13.27 -35.67
N TRP A 271 40.54 12.98 -34.36
CA TRP A 271 40.26 11.64 -33.85
C TRP A 271 38.76 11.35 -33.84
N ASP A 272 38.32 10.22 -34.38
CA ASP A 272 36.93 9.75 -34.28
C ASP A 272 36.62 9.30 -32.84
N VAL A 273 36.02 10.19 -32.03
CA VAL A 273 35.68 9.90 -30.63
C VAL A 273 34.24 9.39 -30.49
N SER A 274 34.07 8.17 -29.99
CA SER A 274 32.76 7.59 -29.66
C SER A 274 32.08 8.37 -28.53
N ALA A 275 30.82 8.76 -28.74
CA ALA A 275 29.98 9.37 -27.72
C ALA A 275 29.72 8.40 -26.56
N VAL A 276 29.70 8.92 -25.32
CA VAL A 276 29.23 8.17 -24.15
C VAL A 276 27.70 8.28 -24.11
N ALA A 277 27.00 7.16 -24.13
CA ALA A 277 25.55 7.16 -23.95
C ALA A 277 25.21 7.79 -22.59
N ALA A 278 24.14 8.59 -22.54
CA ALA A 278 23.68 9.12 -21.27
C ALA A 278 23.33 7.96 -20.32
N PRO A 279 23.66 8.07 -19.01
CA PRO A 279 23.32 7.08 -18.02
C PRO A 279 21.80 6.97 -17.99
N MET A 280 21.32 5.75 -18.22
CA MET A 280 19.91 5.42 -18.20
C MET A 280 19.65 4.58 -16.96
N ASP A 281 18.50 4.82 -16.37
CA ASP A 281 17.90 4.03 -15.30
C ASP A 281 16.70 3.25 -15.86
N TYR A 282 16.63 1.94 -15.60
CA TYR A 282 15.60 1.01 -16.05
C TYR A 282 14.97 0.29 -14.86
N GLY A 283 13.66 0.03 -14.93
CA GLY A 283 13.02 -0.85 -13.94
C GLY A 283 13.47 -2.31 -14.08
N ASP A 284 13.33 -3.08 -13.00
CA ASP A 284 13.98 -4.38 -12.84
C ASP A 284 13.00 -5.56 -12.61
N ALA A 285 11.69 -5.32 -12.73
CA ALA A 285 10.68 -6.37 -12.73
C ALA A 285 11.01 -7.48 -13.76
N PRO A 286 10.56 -8.73 -13.54
CA PRO A 286 10.91 -9.86 -14.38
C PRO A 286 10.61 -9.62 -15.87
N ASP A 287 11.60 -9.91 -16.71
CA ASP A 287 11.44 -9.95 -18.17
C ASP A 287 12.32 -11.08 -18.71
N GLY A 288 11.70 -12.22 -18.97
CA GLY A 288 12.36 -13.43 -19.45
C GLY A 288 12.34 -13.56 -20.98
N ALA A 289 11.39 -12.91 -21.66
CA ALA A 289 11.15 -13.02 -23.09
C ALA A 289 10.47 -11.76 -23.64
N SER A 290 10.62 -11.47 -24.93
CA SER A 290 9.95 -10.31 -25.53
C SER A 290 8.42 -10.40 -25.45
N GLY A 291 7.77 -9.29 -25.09
CA GLY A 291 6.33 -9.15 -24.95
C GLY A 291 5.86 -9.11 -23.49
N THR A 292 4.57 -9.33 -23.25
CA THR A 292 4.00 -9.34 -21.89
C THR A 292 3.40 -10.68 -21.54
N GLY A 293 3.35 -10.97 -20.24
CA GLY A 293 2.70 -12.16 -19.70
C GLY A 293 2.91 -12.24 -18.19
N THR A 294 2.26 -13.20 -17.54
CA THR A 294 2.44 -13.41 -16.10
C THR A 294 3.91 -13.59 -15.74
N GLY A 295 4.46 -12.66 -14.95
CA GLY A 295 5.89 -12.65 -14.61
C GLY A 295 6.81 -12.14 -15.74
N ASN A 296 6.30 -11.28 -16.63
CA ASN A 296 7.04 -10.70 -17.77
C ASN A 296 6.56 -9.27 -18.08
N TYR A 297 7.33 -8.24 -17.71
CA TYR A 297 6.88 -6.84 -17.54
C TYR A 297 7.57 -5.80 -18.44
N ASN A 298 8.14 -6.21 -19.58
CA ASN A 298 8.91 -5.35 -20.50
C ASN A 298 9.89 -4.44 -19.75
N THR A 299 10.94 -4.99 -19.15
CA THR A 299 11.98 -4.20 -18.48
C THR A 299 13.24 -4.07 -19.31
N ARG A 300 13.46 -4.98 -20.26
CA ARG A 300 14.66 -4.96 -21.09
C ARG A 300 14.64 -3.82 -22.09
N ALA A 301 15.80 -3.20 -22.31
CA ALA A 301 15.99 -2.20 -23.36
C ALA A 301 15.56 -2.73 -24.76
N GLY A 302 15.87 -4.00 -25.04
CA GLY A 302 15.48 -4.68 -26.28
C GLY A 302 13.98 -4.98 -26.41
N ASP A 303 13.20 -4.80 -25.35
CA ASP A 303 11.75 -5.03 -25.29
C ASP A 303 10.97 -3.75 -24.95
N ASN A 304 11.56 -2.59 -25.27
CA ASN A 304 10.99 -1.26 -25.02
C ASN A 304 10.72 -1.00 -23.53
N GLY A 305 11.65 -1.43 -22.66
CA GLY A 305 11.56 -1.21 -21.23
C GLY A 305 11.41 0.26 -20.82
N PRO A 306 10.81 0.54 -19.65
CA PRO A 306 10.81 1.88 -19.09
C PRO A 306 12.27 2.29 -18.84
N SER A 307 12.65 3.46 -19.33
CA SER A 307 14.02 3.93 -19.17
C SER A 307 14.04 5.45 -18.99
N HIS A 308 14.83 5.97 -18.06
CA HIS A 308 14.94 7.39 -17.78
C HIS A 308 16.40 7.84 -17.89
N GLU A 309 16.65 8.97 -18.55
CA GLU A 309 17.98 9.59 -18.50
C GLU A 309 18.21 10.16 -17.10
N ILE A 310 19.31 9.78 -16.45
CA ILE A 310 19.55 10.11 -15.04
C ILE A 310 19.92 11.58 -14.90
N THR A 311 19.21 12.26 -14.01
CA THR A 311 19.48 13.66 -13.67
C THR A 311 19.63 13.83 -12.16
N SER A 312 20.67 14.51 -11.70
CA SER A 312 21.00 14.63 -10.26
C SER A 312 20.02 15.49 -9.45
N ASN A 313 18.93 15.95 -10.05
CA ASN A 313 17.96 16.88 -9.47
C ASN A 313 16.52 16.35 -9.51
N LEU A 314 16.31 15.08 -9.88
CA LEU A 314 15.00 14.43 -9.91
C LEU A 314 15.17 12.96 -9.52
N SER A 315 14.60 12.54 -8.39
CA SER A 315 14.67 11.14 -7.92
C SER A 315 13.47 10.69 -7.08
N ILE A 316 13.18 9.39 -7.04
CA ILE A 316 12.17 8.74 -6.18
C ILE A 316 12.82 8.36 -4.85
N GLY A 317 13.33 9.38 -4.16
CA GLY A 317 14.12 9.09 -2.98
C GLY A 317 14.88 10.28 -2.47
N LEU A 318 15.73 10.02 -1.47
CA LEU A 318 16.82 10.89 -1.07
C LEU A 318 18.11 10.53 -1.79
N ILE A 319 18.23 9.30 -2.25
CA ILE A 319 19.35 8.82 -3.04
C ILE A 319 19.06 9.17 -4.52
N ALA A 320 20.13 9.39 -5.30
CA ALA A 320 20.00 9.69 -6.72
C ALA A 320 20.21 8.39 -7.50
N PRO A 321 19.51 8.20 -8.64
CA PRO A 321 19.51 6.91 -9.28
C PRO A 321 20.85 6.54 -9.89
N ASP A 322 21.11 5.26 -9.90
CA ASP A 322 22.28 4.69 -10.55
C ASP A 322 21.96 4.17 -11.95
N SER A 323 23.01 4.01 -12.76
CA SER A 323 22.83 3.71 -14.18
C SER A 323 22.95 2.23 -14.46
N ASP A 324 22.03 1.69 -15.23
CA ASP A 324 22.07 0.31 -15.70
C ASP A 324 21.86 0.18 -17.22
N SER A 325 21.66 -1.05 -17.68
CA SER A 325 21.64 -1.42 -19.11
C SER A 325 20.32 -2.06 -19.56
N GLY A 326 19.29 -2.07 -18.70
CA GLY A 326 18.05 -2.81 -18.85
C GLY A 326 18.27 -4.32 -18.88
N THR A 327 19.32 -4.83 -18.24
CA THR A 327 19.59 -6.29 -18.15
C THR A 327 19.50 -6.83 -16.73
N GLN A 328 19.42 -5.95 -15.74
CA GLN A 328 19.30 -6.27 -14.34
C GLN A 328 17.83 -6.46 -14.04
N GLN A 329 17.36 -7.71 -14.04
CA GLN A 329 16.00 -8.04 -13.63
C GLN A 329 16.01 -9.33 -12.84
N ASN A 330 15.07 -9.49 -11.92
CA ASN A 330 14.91 -10.74 -11.20
C ASN A 330 13.44 -10.96 -10.74
N SER A 331 13.16 -12.12 -10.17
CA SER A 331 11.83 -12.49 -9.66
C SER A 331 11.34 -11.68 -8.46
N THR A 332 12.20 -10.85 -7.88
CA THR A 332 11.93 -10.08 -6.66
C THR A 332 11.92 -8.57 -6.89
N ALA A 333 12.23 -8.09 -8.10
CA ALA A 333 12.48 -6.67 -8.37
C ALA A 333 13.48 -6.09 -7.35
N THR A 334 14.72 -6.60 -7.40
CA THR A 334 15.83 -6.21 -6.52
C THR A 334 17.21 -6.37 -7.21
N ALA A 335 17.25 -6.39 -8.54
CA ALA A 335 18.40 -6.89 -9.30
C ALA A 335 19.48 -5.83 -9.48
N ASP A 336 19.05 -4.60 -9.72
CA ASP A 336 19.82 -3.37 -9.69
C ASP A 336 20.22 -2.95 -8.27
N ASP A 337 19.45 -3.29 -7.22
CA ASP A 337 19.84 -3.07 -5.79
C ASP A 337 21.23 -3.64 -5.44
N ALA A 338 21.62 -4.73 -6.12
CA ALA A 338 22.86 -5.45 -5.87
C ALA A 338 24.06 -4.90 -6.67
N SER A 339 23.82 -3.90 -7.52
CA SER A 339 24.81 -3.18 -8.32
C SER A 339 24.86 -1.71 -7.90
N GLY A 340 26.03 -1.06 -7.93
CA GLY A 340 26.13 0.37 -7.65
C GLY A 340 25.61 0.85 -6.27
N THR A 341 24.71 1.84 -6.26
CA THR A 341 24.18 2.48 -5.03
C THR A 341 22.70 2.15 -4.88
N ASP A 342 22.35 1.33 -3.89
CA ASP A 342 20.95 1.05 -3.49
C ASP A 342 20.19 2.35 -3.22
N ASP A 343 19.32 2.72 -4.16
CA ASP A 343 18.50 3.94 -4.18
C ASP A 343 17.00 3.67 -3.97
N GLU A 344 16.62 2.40 -3.78
CA GLU A 344 15.26 1.93 -3.54
C GLU A 344 14.67 2.44 -2.22
N ASP A 345 14.05 3.62 -2.25
CA ASP A 345 13.63 4.34 -1.05
C ASP A 345 12.21 3.94 -0.54
N LEU A 346 11.56 2.97 -1.20
CA LEU A 346 10.29 2.36 -0.78
C LEU A 346 10.51 1.05 0.02
N SER A 347 11.05 1.20 1.24
CA SER A 347 11.51 0.12 2.15
C SER A 347 10.49 -0.93 2.68
N SER A 348 9.38 -1.21 1.99
CA SER A 348 8.47 -2.29 2.40
C SER A 348 7.75 -2.94 1.22
N SER A 349 7.62 -4.29 1.23
CA SER A 349 6.76 -5.00 0.28
C SER A 349 5.39 -4.34 0.23
N LEU A 350 4.94 -3.92 -0.95
CA LEU A 350 3.68 -3.21 -1.09
C LEU A 350 2.53 -4.17 -0.76
N GLN A 351 1.65 -3.78 0.15
CA GLN A 351 0.57 -4.62 0.67
C GLN A 351 -0.78 -3.99 0.35
N PHE A 352 -1.61 -4.76 -0.34
CA PHE A 352 -2.91 -4.37 -0.82
C PHE A 352 -3.98 -5.33 -0.30
N THR A 353 -5.23 -4.89 -0.29
CA THR A 353 -6.37 -5.73 0.09
C THR A 353 -7.51 -5.47 -0.89
N GLU A 354 -8.08 -6.54 -1.45
CA GLU A 354 -9.22 -6.44 -2.37
C GLU A 354 -10.37 -5.63 -1.74
N GLY A 355 -10.99 -4.76 -2.53
CA GLY A 355 -12.08 -3.89 -2.12
C GLY A 355 -11.66 -2.67 -1.30
N VAL A 356 -10.38 -2.52 -0.95
CA VAL A 356 -9.85 -1.38 -0.18
C VAL A 356 -9.16 -0.40 -1.10
N ALA A 357 -9.56 0.88 -1.07
CA ALA A 357 -8.80 1.95 -1.70
C ALA A 357 -7.54 2.22 -0.89
N THR A 358 -6.41 2.28 -1.57
CA THR A 358 -5.09 2.31 -0.95
C THR A 358 -4.33 3.56 -1.36
N SER A 359 -3.41 4.00 -0.51
CA SER A 359 -2.53 5.12 -0.80
C SER A 359 -1.10 4.77 -0.45
N ILE A 360 -0.17 5.07 -1.35
CA ILE A 360 1.26 4.85 -1.17
C ILE A 360 1.91 6.21 -0.95
N SER A 361 2.67 6.34 0.13
CA SER A 361 3.47 7.53 0.43
C SER A 361 4.86 7.31 -0.13
N VAL A 362 5.30 8.19 -1.02
CA VAL A 362 6.57 8.09 -1.75
C VAL A 362 7.41 9.33 -1.46
N GLN A 363 8.67 9.17 -1.08
CA GLN A 363 9.59 10.29 -0.98
C GLN A 363 10.13 10.63 -2.36
N VAL A 364 10.21 11.92 -2.68
CA VAL A 364 10.69 12.39 -3.97
C VAL A 364 11.55 13.65 -3.81
N VAL A 365 12.49 13.82 -4.72
CA VAL A 365 13.27 15.06 -4.91
C VAL A 365 12.94 15.64 -6.29
N ASN A 366 12.62 16.93 -6.34
CA ASN A 366 12.46 17.68 -7.59
C ASN A 366 13.07 19.08 -7.44
N ALA A 367 14.32 19.20 -7.88
CA ALA A 367 15.10 20.44 -7.98
C ALA A 367 15.32 20.88 -9.44
N THR A 368 14.50 20.40 -10.38
CA THR A 368 14.61 20.72 -11.82
C THR A 368 14.21 22.15 -12.17
N GLY A 369 13.49 22.84 -11.29
CA GLY A 369 12.87 24.14 -11.59
C GLY A 369 11.53 24.02 -12.34
N THR A 370 11.11 22.80 -12.67
CA THR A 370 9.82 22.51 -13.32
C THR A 370 9.02 21.50 -12.49
N THR A 371 7.70 21.46 -12.68
CA THR A 371 6.86 20.47 -11.97
C THR A 371 7.01 19.12 -12.65
N ALA A 372 7.38 18.09 -11.88
CA ALA A 372 7.44 16.71 -12.34
C ALA A 372 6.13 15.98 -12.03
N THR A 373 5.95 14.78 -12.57
CA THR A 373 4.83 13.90 -12.22
C THR A 373 5.34 12.53 -11.84
N LEU A 374 4.91 12.03 -10.68
CA LEU A 374 5.11 10.65 -10.27
C LEU A 374 3.90 9.84 -10.75
N TYR A 375 4.16 8.81 -11.55
CA TYR A 375 3.18 7.80 -11.95
C TYR A 375 3.47 6.50 -11.21
N GLY A 376 2.42 5.79 -10.81
CA GLY A 376 2.54 4.47 -10.20
C GLY A 376 1.50 3.51 -10.77
N TRP A 377 1.90 2.25 -11.00
CA TRP A 377 1.02 1.16 -11.44
C TRP A 377 1.13 -0.03 -10.51
N VAL A 378 0.06 -0.82 -10.41
CA VAL A 378 0.06 -2.14 -9.75
C VAL A 378 -0.72 -3.12 -10.63
N ASP A 379 -0.07 -4.18 -11.11
CA ASP A 379 -0.69 -5.19 -11.99
C ASP A 379 -1.63 -6.11 -11.17
N PHE A 380 -2.83 -5.64 -10.90
CA PHE A 380 -3.77 -6.33 -10.01
C PHE A 380 -4.32 -7.63 -10.62
N ASN A 381 -4.30 -7.76 -11.95
CA ASN A 381 -4.83 -8.94 -12.65
C ASN A 381 -3.73 -9.98 -12.99
N GLY A 382 -2.45 -9.63 -12.86
CA GLY A 382 -1.29 -10.51 -13.06
C GLY A 382 -1.05 -10.90 -14.51
N ASP A 383 -1.54 -10.10 -15.48
CA ASP A 383 -1.40 -10.39 -16.91
C ASP A 383 -0.06 -9.90 -17.50
N GLY A 384 0.76 -9.22 -16.70
CA GLY A 384 2.04 -8.66 -17.12
C GLY A 384 1.92 -7.30 -17.83
N VAL A 385 0.74 -6.68 -17.84
CA VAL A 385 0.45 -5.40 -18.50
C VAL A 385 -0.03 -4.37 -17.48
N PHE A 386 0.78 -3.34 -17.25
CA PHE A 386 0.37 -2.21 -16.43
C PHE A 386 -0.68 -1.32 -17.13
N SER A 387 -1.93 -1.39 -16.69
CA SER A 387 -3.05 -0.69 -17.31
C SER A 387 -3.21 0.76 -16.83
N ASN A 388 -3.16 1.70 -17.78
CA ASN A 388 -3.41 3.12 -17.49
C ASN A 388 -4.85 3.46 -17.05
N THR A 389 -5.82 2.58 -17.30
CA THR A 389 -7.23 2.83 -17.00
C THR A 389 -7.69 2.22 -15.68
N THR A 390 -7.07 1.13 -15.25
CA THR A 390 -7.54 0.33 -14.11
C THR A 390 -6.52 0.20 -12.99
N GLU A 391 -5.23 0.50 -13.25
CA GLU A 391 -4.13 0.13 -12.35
C GLU A 391 -3.20 1.30 -12.00
N ARG A 392 -3.44 2.48 -12.57
CA ARG A 392 -2.57 3.64 -12.41
C ARG A 392 -3.07 4.64 -11.36
N ALA A 393 -2.13 5.20 -10.61
CA ALA A 393 -2.25 6.46 -9.90
C ALA A 393 -1.19 7.46 -10.38
N SER A 394 -1.43 8.76 -10.18
CA SER A 394 -0.43 9.78 -10.49
C SER A 394 -0.58 10.99 -9.57
N VAL A 395 0.53 11.64 -9.24
CA VAL A 395 0.57 12.85 -8.43
C VAL A 395 1.60 13.83 -8.97
N ALA A 396 1.27 15.13 -9.00
CA ALA A 396 2.21 16.17 -9.38
C ALA A 396 3.24 16.38 -8.26
N VAL A 397 4.51 16.48 -8.63
CA VAL A 397 5.63 16.74 -7.73
C VAL A 397 6.10 18.18 -7.96
N PRO A 398 5.79 19.12 -7.04
CA PRO A 398 6.14 20.53 -7.21
C PRO A 398 7.65 20.75 -7.31
N THR A 399 8.05 21.83 -8.00
CA THR A 399 9.45 22.28 -7.98
C THR A 399 9.86 22.70 -6.57
N GLY A 400 11.11 22.44 -6.20
CA GLY A 400 11.65 22.79 -4.89
C GLY A 400 11.34 21.76 -3.79
N SER A 401 10.75 20.61 -4.14
CA SER A 401 10.70 19.42 -3.29
C SER A 401 12.12 18.94 -3.03
N THR A 402 12.77 19.48 -2.00
CA THR A 402 14.14 19.15 -1.60
C THR A 402 14.11 18.49 -0.22
N ASN A 403 15.01 17.53 0.04
CA ASN A 403 15.05 16.69 1.25
C ASN A 403 13.91 15.65 1.38
N GLY A 404 13.60 14.87 0.34
CA GLY A 404 12.75 13.67 0.47
C GLY A 404 11.29 14.02 0.78
N THR A 405 10.74 14.99 0.05
CA THR A 405 9.35 15.42 0.25
C THR A 405 8.42 14.24 -0.02
N THR A 406 7.54 13.93 0.93
CA THR A 406 6.57 12.84 0.74
C THR A 406 5.37 13.31 -0.08
N VAL A 407 5.13 12.64 -1.20
CA VAL A 407 3.91 12.74 -2.00
C VAL A 407 3.06 11.48 -1.82
N THR A 408 1.75 11.57 -2.05
CA THR A 408 0.84 10.43 -1.88
C THR A 408 0.20 10.06 -3.20
N LEU A 409 0.43 8.83 -3.66
CA LEU A 409 -0.28 8.20 -4.76
C LEU A 409 -1.55 7.55 -4.20
N ALA A 410 -2.71 8.00 -4.65
CA ALA A 410 -4.00 7.42 -4.27
C ALA A 410 -4.51 6.51 -5.39
N PHE A 411 -4.56 5.21 -5.13
CA PHE A 411 -5.10 4.22 -6.04
C PHE A 411 -6.60 4.02 -5.77
N PRO A 412 -7.38 3.64 -6.80
CA PRO A 412 -8.77 3.21 -6.60
C PRO A 412 -8.85 1.95 -5.74
N ALA A 413 -10.08 1.55 -5.37
CA ALA A 413 -10.30 0.29 -4.65
C ALA A 413 -9.75 -0.90 -5.46
N VAL A 414 -8.95 -1.74 -4.81
CA VAL A 414 -8.35 -2.93 -5.42
C VAL A 414 -9.47 -3.84 -5.96
N PRO A 415 -9.41 -4.29 -7.23
CA PRO A 415 -10.43 -5.17 -7.81
C PRO A 415 -10.60 -6.49 -7.03
N ALA A 416 -11.79 -7.09 -7.11
CA ALA A 416 -12.01 -8.43 -6.58
C ALA A 416 -11.50 -9.49 -7.56
N GLY A 417 -10.88 -10.56 -7.05
CA GLY A 417 -10.22 -11.58 -7.87
C GLY A 417 -8.80 -11.20 -8.30
N SER A 418 -8.16 -10.25 -7.62
CA SER A 418 -6.79 -9.84 -7.88
C SER A 418 -5.80 -10.95 -7.55
N VAL A 419 -4.68 -11.00 -8.26
CA VAL A 419 -3.62 -11.96 -7.98
C VAL A 419 -2.93 -11.68 -6.65
N THR A 420 -2.58 -12.72 -5.90
CA THR A 420 -2.06 -12.56 -4.53
C THR A 420 -0.65 -11.99 -4.45
N SER A 421 0.11 -12.10 -5.54
CA SER A 421 1.47 -11.57 -5.68
C SER A 421 1.65 -11.10 -7.11
N THR A 422 2.17 -9.89 -7.28
CA THR A 422 2.36 -9.21 -8.56
C THR A 422 3.45 -8.15 -8.43
N PHE A 423 3.59 -7.27 -9.42
CA PHE A 423 4.55 -6.18 -9.44
C PHE A 423 3.85 -4.82 -9.48
N ALA A 424 4.57 -3.80 -9.01
CA ALA A 424 4.23 -2.40 -9.13
C ALA A 424 5.39 -1.67 -9.81
N ARG A 425 5.09 -0.59 -10.51
CA ARG A 425 6.07 0.27 -11.20
C ARG A 425 5.84 1.71 -10.84
N PHE A 426 6.90 2.46 -10.59
CA PHE A 426 6.88 3.89 -10.33
C PHE A 426 7.78 4.58 -11.34
N ARG A 427 7.31 5.70 -11.90
CA ARG A 427 8.07 6.50 -12.86
C ARG A 427 7.95 7.97 -12.53
N LEU A 428 9.07 8.65 -12.35
CA LEU A 428 9.14 10.08 -12.07
C LEU A 428 9.83 10.80 -13.24
N SER A 429 9.19 11.82 -13.82
CA SER A 429 9.78 12.61 -14.90
C SER A 429 9.13 14.00 -14.99
N THR A 430 9.82 14.97 -15.58
CA THR A 430 9.20 16.24 -15.99
C THR A 430 8.41 16.13 -17.29
N SER A 431 8.61 15.04 -18.04
CA SER A 431 7.97 14.76 -19.31
C SER A 431 6.72 13.88 -19.15
N SER A 432 5.73 14.12 -20.00
CA SER A 432 4.56 13.24 -20.12
C SER A 432 4.87 11.88 -20.76
N ALA A 433 6.09 11.67 -21.29
CA ALA A 433 6.54 10.38 -21.79
C ALA A 433 6.44 9.28 -20.71
N ALA A 434 6.73 9.62 -19.46
CA ALA A 434 6.60 8.72 -18.30
C ALA A 434 5.15 8.36 -17.93
N SER A 435 4.13 8.90 -18.62
CA SER A 435 2.73 8.48 -18.41
C SER A 435 2.40 7.12 -19.03
N SER A 436 3.35 6.55 -19.77
CA SER A 436 3.36 5.17 -20.26
C SER A 436 4.15 4.29 -19.29
N PRO A 437 3.74 3.04 -18.99
CA PRO A 437 4.51 2.12 -18.16
C PRO A 437 5.76 1.56 -18.86
N THR A 438 5.93 1.81 -20.17
CA THR A 438 7.05 1.34 -21.01
C THR A 438 7.65 2.48 -21.82
N GLY A 439 8.82 2.26 -22.41
CA GLY A 439 9.54 3.19 -23.29
C GLY A 439 10.28 4.32 -22.57
N PRO A 440 11.07 5.13 -23.31
CA PRO A 440 12.00 6.08 -22.73
C PRO A 440 11.35 7.40 -22.28
N ALA A 441 11.90 7.98 -21.21
CA ALA A 441 11.67 9.34 -20.74
C ALA A 441 13.00 10.12 -20.70
N PRO A 442 12.96 11.44 -20.93
CA PRO A 442 14.17 12.27 -21.07
C PRO A 442 14.82 12.66 -19.74
N ASP A 443 14.19 12.35 -18.61
CA ASP A 443 14.72 12.61 -17.27
C ASP A 443 14.01 11.77 -16.19
N GLY A 444 14.69 11.58 -15.06
CA GLY A 444 14.13 11.09 -13.81
C GLY A 444 14.48 9.64 -13.55
N GLU A 445 13.50 8.86 -13.07
CA GLU A 445 13.75 7.55 -12.46
C GLU A 445 12.59 6.56 -12.63
N VAL A 446 12.90 5.26 -12.62
CA VAL A 446 12.01 4.10 -12.68
C VAL A 446 12.31 3.17 -11.50
N GLU A 447 11.29 2.83 -10.72
CA GLU A 447 11.41 1.84 -9.65
C GLU A 447 10.36 0.74 -9.83
N ASP A 448 10.75 -0.52 -9.64
CA ASP A 448 9.86 -1.68 -9.72
C ASP A 448 9.83 -2.42 -8.38
N HIS A 449 8.67 -2.92 -7.96
CA HIS A 449 8.56 -3.59 -6.66
C HIS A 449 7.59 -4.75 -6.65
N VAL A 450 7.84 -5.71 -5.75
CA VAL A 450 6.85 -6.75 -5.44
C VAL A 450 5.66 -6.17 -4.68
N ALA A 451 4.47 -6.41 -5.22
CA ALA A 451 3.19 -6.11 -4.63
C ALA A 451 2.46 -7.39 -4.21
N THR A 452 1.86 -7.36 -3.03
CA THR A 452 1.07 -8.48 -2.48
C THR A 452 -0.36 -8.04 -2.27
N VAL A 453 -1.32 -8.84 -2.72
CA VAL A 453 -2.74 -8.57 -2.54
C VAL A 453 -3.34 -9.65 -1.65
N SER A 454 -3.91 -9.21 -0.54
CA SER A 454 -4.72 -10.08 0.32
C SER A 454 -6.17 -10.09 -0.16
N PRO A 455 -6.82 -11.26 -0.24
CA PRO A 455 -8.25 -11.31 -0.55
C PRO A 455 -9.07 -10.61 0.53
N ALA A 456 -10.26 -10.11 0.15
CA ALA A 456 -11.18 -9.54 1.11
C ALA A 456 -11.56 -10.57 2.19
N ALA A 457 -11.73 -10.15 3.45
CA ALA A 457 -12.04 -11.06 4.55
C ALA A 457 -13.38 -11.79 4.30
N THR A 458 -13.40 -13.12 4.29
CA THR A 458 -14.63 -13.92 4.14
C THR A 458 -14.95 -14.73 5.38
N ALA A 459 -16.22 -14.80 5.76
CA ALA A 459 -16.69 -15.62 6.89
C ALA A 459 -18.00 -16.37 6.54
N PHE A 460 -18.19 -17.54 7.14
CA PHE A 460 -19.52 -18.18 7.23
C PHE A 460 -20.20 -17.89 8.58
N ASP A 461 -19.47 -17.26 9.50
CA ASP A 461 -20.00 -16.77 10.76
C ASP A 461 -20.87 -15.55 10.52
N SER A 462 -22.15 -15.69 10.85
CA SER A 462 -23.13 -14.61 10.72
C SER A 462 -23.11 -13.65 11.92
N LEU A 463 -22.31 -13.91 12.96
CA LEU A 463 -22.05 -13.02 14.10
C LEU A 463 -20.55 -12.65 14.20
N PRO A 464 -19.98 -11.99 13.17
CA PRO A 464 -18.55 -11.69 13.14
C PRO A 464 -18.15 -10.76 14.29
N SER A 465 -17.00 -11.02 14.91
CA SER A 465 -16.42 -10.12 15.90
C SER A 465 -15.63 -9.01 15.21
N PHE A 466 -16.04 -7.76 15.43
CA PHE A 466 -15.31 -6.57 15.00
C PHE A 466 -14.27 -6.21 16.06
N THR A 467 -13.05 -5.90 15.63
CA THR A 467 -11.93 -5.55 16.53
C THR A 467 -11.10 -4.44 15.91
N TRP A 468 -10.75 -3.43 16.69
CA TRP A 468 -9.94 -2.29 16.25
C TRP A 468 -8.86 -1.93 17.28
N PRO A 469 -7.82 -1.17 16.92
CA PRO A 469 -6.82 -0.71 17.89
C PRO A 469 -7.38 0.39 18.82
N ALA A 470 -6.91 0.41 20.07
CA ALA A 470 -7.24 1.48 21.01
C ALA A 470 -6.65 2.82 20.53
N THR A 471 -7.47 3.88 20.52
CA THR A 471 -7.03 5.25 20.27
C THR A 471 -6.73 5.96 21.60
N SER A 472 -5.53 6.54 21.72
CA SER A 472 -5.14 7.30 22.90
C SER A 472 -6.09 8.48 23.16
N GLY A 473 -6.53 8.63 24.42
CA GLY A 473 -7.50 9.66 24.83
C GLY A 473 -8.97 9.35 24.50
N ALA A 474 -9.27 8.23 23.82
CA ALA A 474 -10.64 7.80 23.61
C ALA A 474 -11.22 7.21 24.90
N VAL A 475 -12.37 7.73 25.33
CA VAL A 475 -13.13 7.20 26.47
C VAL A 475 -14.21 6.21 26.03
N ARG A 476 -14.57 6.24 24.74
CA ARG A 476 -15.53 5.34 24.09
C ARG A 476 -15.35 5.38 22.56
N TYR A 477 -15.97 4.45 21.86
CA TYR A 477 -15.97 4.33 20.39
C TYR A 477 -17.39 4.28 19.84
N GLU A 478 -17.50 4.56 18.55
CA GLU A 478 -18.64 4.24 17.72
C GLU A 478 -18.22 3.36 16.55
N LEU A 479 -18.95 2.28 16.31
CA LEU A 479 -18.77 1.34 15.21
C LEU A 479 -19.93 1.52 14.22
N GLU A 480 -19.60 1.58 12.94
CA GLU A 480 -20.55 1.56 11.83
C GLU A 480 -20.27 0.34 10.94
N VAL A 481 -21.29 -0.47 10.67
CA VAL A 481 -21.25 -1.57 9.69
C VAL A 481 -22.32 -1.30 8.65
N THR A 482 -21.92 -1.32 7.40
CA THR A 482 -22.72 -0.96 6.23
C THR A 482 -22.79 -2.16 5.30
N ASN A 483 -23.99 -2.62 4.98
CA ASN A 483 -24.19 -3.57 3.89
C ASN A 483 -23.97 -2.81 2.57
N VAL A 484 -23.07 -3.31 1.74
CA VAL A 484 -22.71 -2.76 0.41
C VAL A 484 -23.03 -3.72 -0.73
N THR A 485 -23.82 -4.76 -0.45
CA THR A 485 -24.17 -5.81 -1.41
C THR A 485 -24.89 -5.22 -2.62
N GLY A 486 -24.44 -5.56 -3.83
CA GLY A 486 -25.06 -5.09 -5.08
C GLY A 486 -24.97 -3.58 -5.32
N GLY A 487 -24.04 -2.89 -4.65
CA GLY A 487 -23.82 -1.44 -4.83
C GLY A 487 -24.78 -0.54 -4.05
N GLN A 488 -25.68 -1.10 -3.23
CA GLN A 488 -26.51 -0.33 -2.31
C GLN A 488 -25.81 -0.18 -0.96
N SER A 489 -25.71 1.04 -0.43
CA SER A 489 -25.11 1.30 0.88
C SER A 489 -26.18 1.51 1.94
N ASN A 490 -26.29 0.57 2.88
CA ASN A 490 -27.22 0.65 4.00
C ASN A 490 -26.51 0.36 5.33
N VAL A 491 -26.52 1.30 6.27
CA VAL A 491 -25.95 1.09 7.61
C VAL A 491 -26.83 0.10 8.37
N VAL A 492 -26.28 -1.07 8.67
CA VAL A 492 -26.97 -2.18 9.36
C VAL A 492 -26.64 -2.24 10.85
N ILE A 493 -25.48 -1.75 11.26
CA ILE A 493 -25.10 -1.61 12.67
C ILE A 493 -24.53 -0.21 12.86
N LEU A 494 -25.05 0.52 13.84
CA LEU A 494 -24.44 1.72 14.38
C LEU A 494 -24.43 1.62 15.90
N GLN A 495 -23.26 1.32 16.46
CA GLN A 495 -23.10 1.07 17.89
C GLN A 495 -22.21 2.13 18.51
N SER A 496 -22.77 2.97 19.38
CA SER A 496 -22.04 4.01 20.09
C SER A 496 -21.73 3.61 21.54
N ASN A 497 -20.90 4.41 22.22
CA ASN A 497 -20.54 4.26 23.65
C ASN A 497 -19.77 2.99 24.01
N LEU A 498 -19.11 2.37 23.04
CA LEU A 498 -18.29 1.18 23.27
C LEU A 498 -17.05 1.55 24.06
N THR A 499 -16.87 1.01 25.26
CA THR A 499 -15.68 1.28 26.09
C THR A 499 -14.51 0.36 25.77
N GLY A 500 -14.79 -0.79 25.14
CA GLY A 500 -13.79 -1.71 24.62
C GLY A 500 -13.42 -1.43 23.15
N THR A 501 -12.47 -2.20 22.65
CA THR A 501 -11.96 -2.14 21.28
C THR A 501 -12.45 -3.30 20.41
N SER A 502 -13.52 -3.94 20.86
CA SER A 502 -14.16 -5.04 20.16
C SER A 502 -15.66 -4.94 20.32
N PHE A 503 -16.38 -5.38 19.29
CA PHE A 503 -17.82 -5.52 19.34
C PHE A 503 -18.22 -6.78 18.59
N ARG A 504 -19.04 -7.59 19.23
CA ARG A 504 -19.70 -8.71 18.58
C ARG A 504 -21.20 -8.42 18.54
N PRO A 505 -21.83 -8.45 17.36
CA PRO A 505 -23.26 -8.24 17.26
C PRO A 505 -24.01 -9.39 17.92
N THR A 506 -25.23 -9.12 18.38
CA THR A 506 -26.18 -10.14 18.86
C THR A 506 -27.11 -10.62 17.75
N ASP A 507 -27.34 -9.77 16.75
CA ASP A 507 -28.15 -10.09 15.58
C ASP A 507 -27.26 -10.51 14.43
N ALA A 508 -27.62 -11.62 13.78
CA ALA A 508 -26.85 -12.14 12.67
C ALA A 508 -26.92 -11.22 11.46
N LEU A 509 -25.77 -10.97 10.85
CA LEU A 509 -25.65 -10.34 9.55
C LEU A 509 -25.98 -11.38 8.47
N PRO A 510 -26.92 -11.07 7.55
CA PRO A 510 -27.21 -11.92 6.39
C PRO A 510 -25.99 -12.17 5.51
N ALA A 511 -26.10 -13.10 4.56
CA ALA A 511 -25.10 -13.23 3.50
C ALA A 511 -25.03 -11.93 2.67
N GLY A 512 -23.81 -11.52 2.33
CA GLY A 512 -23.59 -10.27 1.63
C GLY A 512 -22.21 -9.68 1.87
N THR A 513 -21.89 -8.62 1.15
CA THR A 513 -20.68 -7.83 1.31
C THR A 513 -20.95 -6.64 2.21
N TYR A 514 -20.06 -6.44 3.18
CA TYR A 514 -20.18 -5.41 4.19
C TYR A 514 -18.90 -4.58 4.23
N SER A 515 -19.07 -3.30 4.54
CA SER A 515 -18.01 -2.36 4.85
C SER A 515 -18.20 -1.88 6.28
N TRP A 516 -17.15 -1.88 7.10
CA TRP A 516 -17.22 -1.39 8.47
C TRP A 516 -16.09 -0.41 8.79
N ARG A 517 -16.35 0.47 9.75
CA ARG A 517 -15.42 1.50 10.22
C ARG A 517 -15.74 1.89 11.65
N TYR A 518 -14.78 2.45 12.35
CA TYR A 518 -14.98 2.90 13.73
C TYR A 518 -14.46 4.33 13.90
N ARG A 519 -14.97 5.04 14.92
CA ARG A 519 -14.42 6.33 15.35
C ARG A 519 -14.33 6.43 16.87
N PRO A 520 -13.21 6.95 17.40
CA PRO A 520 -13.06 7.20 18.83
C PRO A 520 -13.78 8.48 19.26
N HIS A 521 -14.16 8.53 20.53
CA HIS A 521 -14.72 9.70 21.21
C HIS A 521 -13.87 10.05 22.42
N ASN A 522 -13.37 11.28 22.48
CA ASN A 522 -12.36 11.71 23.47
C ASN A 522 -12.95 12.24 24.79
N GLY A 523 -14.27 12.15 24.95
CA GLY A 523 -15.01 12.65 26.11
C GLY A 523 -15.76 13.95 25.85
N THR A 524 -15.39 14.69 24.81
CA THR A 524 -16.10 15.91 24.38
C THR A 524 -16.65 15.82 22.96
N GLN A 525 -15.98 15.12 22.04
CA GLN A 525 -16.41 14.95 20.65
C GLN A 525 -15.96 13.61 20.05
N PHE A 526 -16.63 13.21 18.96
CA PHE A 526 -16.17 12.14 18.07
C PHE A 526 -15.05 12.64 17.16
N LEU A 527 -14.03 11.81 16.95
CA LEU A 527 -13.00 12.05 15.93
C LEU A 527 -13.45 11.50 14.56
N ALA A 528 -12.59 11.62 13.55
CA ALA A 528 -12.83 11.05 12.23
C ALA A 528 -12.99 9.52 12.27
N PHE A 529 -13.77 8.99 11.34
CA PHE A 529 -13.85 7.56 11.11
C PHE A 529 -12.53 7.03 10.54
N SER A 530 -12.23 5.77 10.86
CA SER A 530 -11.21 4.98 10.18
C SER A 530 -11.54 4.83 8.69
N SER A 531 -10.52 4.49 7.90
CA SER A 531 -10.75 3.95 6.55
C SER A 531 -11.68 2.74 6.62
N PRO A 532 -12.63 2.60 5.68
CA PRO A 532 -13.55 1.48 5.65
C PRO A 532 -12.83 0.16 5.34
N GLN A 533 -13.14 -0.89 6.08
CA GLN A 533 -12.68 -2.26 5.85
C GLN A 533 -13.82 -3.11 5.32
N GLN A 534 -13.58 -3.98 4.34
CA GLN A 534 -14.60 -4.84 3.76
C GLN A 534 -14.48 -6.30 4.19
N PHE A 535 -15.63 -6.96 4.31
CA PHE A 535 -15.73 -8.41 4.48
C PHE A 535 -16.98 -8.95 3.79
N THR A 536 -17.00 -10.25 3.49
CA THR A 536 -18.16 -10.93 2.89
C THR A 536 -18.60 -12.09 3.76
N ILE A 537 -19.89 -12.15 4.06
CA ILE A 537 -20.53 -13.33 4.64
C ILE A 537 -20.98 -14.24 3.49
N LEU A 538 -20.38 -15.43 3.45
CA LEU A 538 -20.60 -16.41 2.38
C LEU A 538 -21.84 -17.27 2.65
N GLU A 539 -22.47 -17.71 1.57
CA GLU A 539 -23.52 -18.73 1.61
C GLU A 539 -22.94 -20.13 1.42
N THR A 540 -23.53 -21.11 2.10
CA THR A 540 -23.25 -22.53 1.88
C THR A 540 -24.20 -23.12 0.85
N THR A 541 -23.75 -24.16 0.15
CA THR A 541 -24.58 -24.99 -0.70
C THR A 541 -25.01 -26.23 0.08
N GLY A 542 -26.32 -26.36 0.37
CA GLY A 542 -26.86 -27.52 1.07
C GLY A 542 -27.21 -27.27 2.54
N THR A 543 -26.65 -28.08 3.45
CA THR A 543 -27.03 -28.08 4.87
C THR A 543 -26.31 -26.99 5.67
N PRO A 544 -27.01 -26.18 6.48
CA PRO A 544 -26.38 -25.20 7.36
C PRO A 544 -25.57 -25.89 8.46
N PHE A 545 -24.63 -25.18 9.06
CA PHE A 545 -23.90 -25.61 10.26
C PHE A 545 -23.91 -24.51 11.33
N LEU A 546 -24.00 -24.92 12.60
CA LEU A 546 -23.97 -23.98 13.73
C LEU A 546 -22.58 -23.39 13.93
N THR A 547 -22.53 -22.06 14.11
CA THR A 547 -21.34 -21.29 14.47
C THR A 547 -21.35 -20.91 15.95
N ASP A 548 -22.54 -20.82 16.55
CA ASP A 548 -22.76 -20.47 17.94
C ASP A 548 -23.88 -21.33 18.59
N PRO A 549 -23.86 -21.49 19.92
CA PRO A 549 -22.92 -20.91 20.89
C PRO A 549 -21.60 -21.67 20.97
N VAL A 550 -20.45 -20.98 20.95
CA VAL A 550 -19.15 -21.63 21.18
C VAL A 550 -19.21 -22.51 22.43
N THR A 551 -18.74 -23.76 22.32
CA THR A 551 -18.75 -24.87 23.29
C THR A 551 -18.43 -24.52 24.77
N ALA A 552 -17.82 -23.36 25.05
CA ALA A 552 -17.56 -22.82 26.39
C ALA A 552 -18.38 -21.55 26.73
N ALA A 553 -19.58 -21.38 26.17
CA ALA A 553 -20.42 -20.20 26.40
C ALA A 553 -20.66 -19.99 27.90
N VAL A 554 -20.14 -18.87 28.40
CA VAL A 554 -20.25 -18.40 29.80
C VAL A 554 -21.57 -17.67 30.04
N ASP A 555 -22.58 -17.90 29.21
CA ASP A 555 -23.83 -17.16 29.23
C ASP A 555 -25.04 -18.10 29.26
N SER A 556 -25.95 -17.86 30.19
CA SER A 556 -27.20 -18.61 30.29
C SER A 556 -28.22 -18.22 29.20
N LEU A 557 -28.00 -17.14 28.44
CA LEU A 557 -28.80 -16.76 27.26
C LEU A 557 -28.02 -16.90 25.94
N PRO A 558 -27.58 -18.11 25.55
CA PRO A 558 -26.78 -18.29 24.35
C PRO A 558 -27.54 -17.87 23.10
N THR A 559 -26.89 -17.10 22.23
CA THR A 559 -27.38 -16.88 20.87
C THR A 559 -26.94 -18.06 20.03
N PHE A 560 -27.88 -18.75 19.39
CA PHE A 560 -27.61 -19.77 18.39
C PHE A 560 -27.45 -19.08 17.04
N ALA A 561 -26.35 -19.31 16.34
CA ALA A 561 -26.14 -18.79 14.99
C ALA A 561 -25.59 -19.88 14.09
N TRP A 562 -25.82 -19.74 12.79
CA TRP A 562 -25.41 -20.72 11.78
C TRP A 562 -25.04 -20.05 10.46
N SER A 563 -24.43 -20.85 9.60
CA SER A 563 -24.07 -20.43 8.24
C SER A 563 -25.32 -20.21 7.37
N PRO A 564 -25.35 -19.14 6.56
CA PRO A 564 -26.41 -18.93 5.57
C PRO A 564 -26.39 -20.02 4.50
N VAL A 565 -27.55 -20.36 3.95
CA VAL A 565 -27.72 -21.31 2.83
C VAL A 565 -28.31 -20.59 1.63
N ALA A 566 -27.69 -20.78 0.47
CA ALA A 566 -28.12 -20.16 -0.77
C ALA A 566 -29.59 -20.50 -1.10
N ASN A 567 -30.39 -19.48 -1.40
CA ASN A 567 -31.82 -19.58 -1.72
C ASN A 567 -32.70 -20.17 -0.60
N ALA A 568 -32.24 -20.20 0.66
CA ALA A 568 -33.07 -20.63 1.77
C ALA A 568 -34.15 -19.58 2.11
N THR A 569 -35.39 -20.01 2.27
CA THR A 569 -36.52 -19.14 2.63
C THR A 569 -36.83 -19.13 4.13
N ARG A 570 -36.43 -20.18 4.85
CA ARG A 570 -36.51 -20.27 6.32
C ARG A 570 -35.59 -21.37 6.88
N TYR A 571 -35.42 -21.36 8.20
CA TYR A 571 -34.66 -22.33 8.98
C TYR A 571 -35.49 -22.92 10.11
N GLU A 572 -35.09 -24.11 10.56
CA GLU A 572 -35.57 -24.74 11.79
C GLU A 572 -34.40 -24.98 12.73
N LEU A 573 -34.59 -24.63 14.01
CA LEU A 573 -33.64 -24.86 15.10
C LEU A 573 -34.24 -25.84 16.10
N TRP A 574 -33.45 -26.85 16.48
CA TRP A 574 -33.79 -27.84 17.48
C TRP A 574 -32.69 -27.87 18.53
N VAL A 575 -33.03 -27.74 19.82
CA VAL A 575 -32.07 -27.90 20.93
C VAL A 575 -32.65 -28.84 22.00
N ASN A 576 -31.84 -29.80 22.42
CA ASN A 576 -32.11 -30.72 23.53
C ASN A 576 -31.22 -30.39 24.74
N ALA A 577 -31.77 -30.52 25.94
CA ALA A 577 -31.00 -30.71 27.16
C ALA A 577 -30.68 -32.20 27.32
N GLU A 578 -29.41 -32.52 27.50
CA GLU A 578 -28.88 -33.88 27.57
C GLU A 578 -28.59 -34.29 29.00
N SER A 579 -29.13 -35.44 29.39
CA SER A 579 -28.75 -36.17 30.59
C SER A 579 -28.26 -37.57 30.22
N GLN A 580 -27.69 -38.32 31.17
CA GLN A 580 -27.28 -39.71 30.90
C GLN A 580 -28.46 -40.65 30.54
N VAL A 581 -29.72 -40.19 30.65
CA VAL A 581 -30.91 -41.05 30.51
C VAL A 581 -32.04 -40.41 29.68
N THR A 582 -32.09 -39.08 29.55
CA THR A 582 -33.16 -38.33 28.86
C THR A 582 -32.56 -37.29 27.91
N HIS A 583 -33.25 -37.06 26.79
CA HIS A 583 -32.94 -36.04 25.80
C HIS A 583 -34.16 -35.13 25.69
N ASP A 584 -34.24 -34.12 26.55
CA ASP A 584 -35.44 -33.31 26.69
C ASP A 584 -35.37 -32.13 25.72
N ARG A 585 -36.32 -32.04 24.78
CA ARG A 585 -36.38 -30.93 23.82
C ARG A 585 -36.82 -29.65 24.52
N ILE A 586 -35.90 -28.68 24.59
CA ILE A 586 -36.10 -27.41 25.28
C ILE A 586 -36.36 -26.25 24.33
N ILE A 587 -35.85 -26.30 23.10
CA ILE A 587 -36.06 -25.28 22.07
C ILE A 587 -36.44 -25.98 20.77
N TYR A 588 -37.52 -25.52 20.15
CA TYR A 588 -37.88 -25.87 18.80
C TYR A 588 -38.49 -24.66 18.09
N GLN A 589 -37.76 -24.12 17.13
CA GLN A 589 -38.20 -23.00 16.30
C GLN A 589 -38.36 -23.47 14.87
N SER A 590 -39.52 -23.22 14.27
CA SER A 590 -39.87 -23.79 12.97
C SER A 590 -39.90 -22.78 11.81
N ASN A 591 -39.90 -21.48 12.06
CA ASN A 591 -40.10 -20.46 11.02
C ASN A 591 -39.12 -19.30 11.16
N LEU A 592 -37.84 -19.61 11.33
CA LEU A 592 -36.80 -18.58 11.43
C LEU A 592 -36.41 -18.08 10.04
N THR A 593 -36.45 -16.77 9.80
CA THR A 593 -36.03 -16.16 8.52
C THR A 593 -34.63 -15.56 8.58
N THR A 594 -34.03 -15.54 9.76
CA THR A 594 -32.66 -15.09 10.05
C THR A 594 -31.74 -16.29 10.26
N THR A 595 -30.43 -16.04 10.33
CA THR A 595 -29.41 -17.06 10.61
C THR A 595 -28.95 -17.09 12.07
N SER A 596 -29.74 -16.47 12.97
CA SER A 596 -29.58 -16.60 14.41
C SER A 596 -30.90 -16.62 15.16
N TYR A 597 -30.85 -17.13 16.38
CA TYR A 597 -31.93 -17.16 17.35
C TYR A 597 -31.40 -17.01 18.78
N ARG A 598 -31.95 -16.08 19.54
CA ARG A 598 -31.68 -15.92 20.96
C ARG A 598 -32.93 -16.26 21.78
N PRO A 599 -32.86 -17.20 22.75
CA PRO A 599 -33.98 -17.49 23.65
C PRO A 599 -34.36 -16.29 24.53
N ASP A 600 -35.61 -16.24 24.97
CA ASP A 600 -36.13 -15.26 25.95
C ASP A 600 -36.01 -15.74 27.40
N PHE A 601 -35.53 -16.97 27.61
CA PHE A 601 -35.31 -17.57 28.92
C PHE A 601 -33.89 -18.14 29.05
N GLY A 602 -33.31 -18.00 30.24
CA GLY A 602 -31.99 -18.56 30.55
C GLY A 602 -32.03 -20.08 30.61
N LEU A 603 -31.04 -20.72 29.99
CA LEU A 603 -30.79 -22.15 30.08
C LEU A 603 -30.10 -22.49 31.41
N PRO A 604 -30.49 -23.59 32.08
CA PRO A 604 -29.80 -24.07 33.28
C PRO A 604 -28.42 -24.67 32.96
N ALA A 605 -27.62 -24.97 33.98
CA ALA A 605 -26.39 -25.75 33.77
C ALA A 605 -26.73 -27.14 33.26
N GLY A 606 -25.96 -27.62 32.28
CA GLY A 606 -26.20 -28.90 31.62
C GLY A 606 -25.45 -29.05 30.31
N ASN A 607 -25.55 -30.24 29.73
CA ASN A 607 -25.10 -30.52 28.38
C ASN A 607 -26.26 -30.32 27.42
N TYR A 608 -25.96 -29.81 26.23
CA TYR A 608 -26.98 -29.53 25.23
C TYR A 608 -26.52 -29.98 23.85
N THR A 609 -27.46 -30.42 23.04
CA THR A 609 -27.22 -30.72 21.62
C THR A 609 -28.19 -29.91 20.76
N ALA A 610 -27.65 -29.22 19.76
CA ALA A 610 -28.39 -28.39 18.82
C ALA A 610 -28.24 -28.91 17.38
N TRP A 611 -29.29 -28.72 16.59
CA TRP A 611 -29.32 -28.97 15.15
C TRP A 611 -30.04 -27.84 14.44
N VAL A 612 -29.61 -27.55 13.22
CA VAL A 612 -30.27 -26.60 12.33
C VAL A 612 -30.47 -27.21 10.94
N ARG A 613 -31.55 -26.84 10.26
CA ARG A 613 -31.75 -27.14 8.83
C ARG A 613 -32.39 -25.98 8.10
N ALA A 614 -32.22 -25.96 6.78
CA ALA A 614 -32.74 -24.91 5.90
C ALA A 614 -33.89 -25.44 5.03
N TYR A 615 -34.73 -24.54 4.53
CA TYR A 615 -35.72 -24.82 3.50
C TYR A 615 -35.36 -24.08 2.22
N VAL A 616 -34.96 -24.81 1.19
CA VAL A 616 -34.63 -24.25 -0.13
C VAL A 616 -35.78 -24.61 -1.07
N ASN A 617 -36.41 -23.60 -1.67
CA ASN A 617 -37.59 -23.78 -2.54
C ASN A 617 -38.71 -24.63 -1.91
N GLY A 618 -38.92 -24.50 -0.59
CA GLY A 618 -39.94 -25.25 0.15
C GLY A 618 -39.56 -26.68 0.54
N THR A 619 -38.38 -27.17 0.16
CA THR A 619 -37.88 -28.50 0.54
C THR A 619 -36.88 -28.38 1.69
N ALA A 620 -37.07 -29.18 2.74
CA ALA A 620 -36.14 -29.23 3.86
C ALA A 620 -34.82 -29.90 3.48
N THR A 621 -33.70 -29.32 3.88
CA THR A 621 -32.40 -29.99 3.86
C THR A 621 -32.31 -31.03 4.99
N SER A 622 -31.30 -31.90 4.95
CA SER A 622 -30.95 -32.73 6.09
C SER A 622 -30.61 -31.84 7.31
N TRP A 623 -30.86 -32.36 8.52
CA TRP A 623 -30.35 -31.72 9.73
C TRP A 623 -28.82 -31.60 9.66
N SER A 624 -28.30 -30.50 10.21
CA SER A 624 -26.86 -30.31 10.42
C SER A 624 -26.26 -31.47 11.23
N SER A 625 -24.94 -31.56 11.27
CA SER A 625 -24.28 -32.36 12.32
C SER A 625 -24.73 -31.89 13.70
N ALA A 626 -24.79 -32.82 14.66
CA ALA A 626 -25.07 -32.50 16.05
C ALA A 626 -24.03 -31.51 16.58
N TYR A 627 -24.50 -30.40 17.14
CA TYR A 627 -23.65 -29.38 17.75
C TYR A 627 -23.82 -29.42 19.26
N THR A 628 -22.80 -29.86 19.98
CA THR A 628 -22.87 -30.04 21.44
C THR A 628 -22.20 -28.90 22.18
N PHE A 629 -22.81 -28.40 23.25
CA PHE A 629 -22.20 -27.40 24.15
C PHE A 629 -22.57 -27.67 25.61
N THR A 630 -21.77 -27.14 26.54
CA THR A 630 -21.98 -27.32 27.98
C THR A 630 -22.08 -25.97 28.69
N LEU A 631 -23.14 -25.80 29.48
CA LEU A 631 -23.27 -24.69 30.42
C LEU A 631 -22.79 -25.14 31.80
N ASN A 632 -21.67 -24.58 32.24
CA ASN A 632 -21.06 -24.92 33.52
C ASN A 632 -21.69 -24.12 34.67
N THR A 633 -21.69 -24.71 35.86
CA THR A 633 -22.04 -23.99 37.09
C THR A 633 -20.88 -23.12 37.56
N SER A 634 -21.15 -21.86 37.89
CA SER A 634 -20.22 -20.94 38.54
C SER A 634 -20.18 -21.15 40.06
N SER A 635 -19.00 -20.98 40.64
CA SER A 635 -18.79 -20.93 42.10
C SER A 635 -19.01 -19.53 42.70
N THR A 636 -19.09 -18.50 41.86
CA THR A 636 -19.33 -17.10 42.24
C THR A 636 -20.52 -16.52 41.47
N SER A 637 -21.17 -15.50 42.04
CA SER A 637 -22.24 -14.78 41.36
C SER A 637 -21.67 -13.97 40.19
N VAL A 638 -22.13 -14.23 38.97
CA VAL A 638 -21.69 -13.52 37.75
C VAL A 638 -22.91 -13.14 36.93
N LEU A 639 -23.17 -11.85 36.78
CA LEU A 639 -24.20 -11.30 35.91
C LEU A 639 -23.63 -11.15 34.49
N THR A 640 -24.27 -11.76 33.50
CA THR A 640 -23.82 -11.77 32.09
C THR A 640 -24.56 -10.75 31.25
N ASP A 641 -25.79 -10.39 31.63
CA ASP A 641 -26.60 -9.38 30.96
C ASP A 641 -27.28 -8.39 31.92
N PRO A 642 -27.50 -7.14 31.47
CA PRO A 642 -27.15 -6.58 30.15
C PRO A 642 -25.70 -6.13 30.05
N VAL A 643 -25.02 -6.41 28.92
CA VAL A 643 -23.59 -6.07 28.70
C VAL A 643 -23.32 -4.65 28.16
N ALA A 644 -24.34 -3.89 27.76
CA ALA A 644 -24.21 -2.53 27.18
C ALA A 644 -25.44 -1.62 27.44
N SER A 645 -25.39 -0.35 26.98
CA SER A 645 -26.56 0.54 26.90
C SER A 645 -27.68 -0.11 26.08
N SER A 646 -28.89 -0.16 26.63
CA SER A 646 -30.05 -0.80 26.00
C SER A 646 -31.19 0.20 25.83
N THR A 647 -31.80 0.22 24.65
CA THR A 647 -33.08 0.93 24.42
C THR A 647 -34.28 0.08 24.87
N ASP A 648 -34.04 -1.14 25.36
CA ASP A 648 -35.06 -1.98 25.99
C ASP A 648 -35.38 -1.42 27.36
N THR A 649 -36.60 -0.89 27.50
CA THR A 649 -37.07 -0.36 28.77
C THR A 649 -37.40 -1.45 29.78
N ALA A 650 -37.39 -2.74 29.40
CA ALA A 650 -37.55 -3.88 30.30
C ALA A 650 -36.47 -4.96 30.01
N PRO A 651 -35.17 -4.65 30.25
CA PRO A 651 -34.08 -5.53 29.85
C PRO A 651 -34.16 -6.87 30.56
N THR A 652 -33.92 -7.96 29.83
CA THR A 652 -33.76 -9.29 30.43
C THR A 652 -32.39 -9.40 31.07
N PHE A 653 -32.35 -9.62 32.38
CA PHE A 653 -31.13 -9.88 33.13
C PHE A 653 -30.83 -11.37 33.07
N ALA A 654 -29.57 -11.74 32.84
CA ALA A 654 -29.11 -13.12 32.89
C ALA A 654 -27.80 -13.25 33.64
N TRP A 655 -27.59 -14.42 34.24
CA TRP A 655 -26.42 -14.73 35.04
C TRP A 655 -25.99 -16.18 34.87
N LEU A 656 -24.74 -16.46 35.23
CA LEU A 656 -24.22 -17.82 35.21
C LEU A 656 -25.00 -18.71 36.18
N PRO A 657 -25.36 -19.95 35.77
CA PRO A 657 -25.96 -20.91 36.67
C PRO A 657 -25.05 -21.20 37.86
N MET A 658 -25.60 -21.32 39.05
CA MET A 658 -24.90 -21.69 40.29
C MET A 658 -25.65 -22.83 40.98
N ASN A 659 -24.92 -23.59 41.81
CA ASN A 659 -25.52 -24.63 42.64
C ASN A 659 -26.10 -24.04 43.95
N VAL A 660 -27.17 -23.24 43.81
CA VAL A 660 -27.86 -22.55 44.91
C VAL A 660 -29.38 -22.70 44.77
N SER A 661 -30.12 -22.57 45.88
CA SER A 661 -31.59 -22.70 45.87
C SER A 661 -32.32 -21.47 45.32
N SER A 662 -31.67 -20.30 45.32
CA SER A 662 -32.28 -19.05 44.84
C SER A 662 -31.25 -17.94 44.59
N TYR A 663 -31.64 -16.96 43.77
CA TYR A 663 -30.90 -15.72 43.52
C TYR A 663 -31.66 -14.49 44.01
N GLN A 664 -30.90 -13.42 44.28
CA GLN A 664 -31.38 -12.06 44.49
C GLN A 664 -30.80 -11.14 43.42
N LEU A 665 -31.66 -10.52 42.61
CA LEU A 665 -31.29 -9.48 41.64
C LEU A 665 -31.55 -8.11 42.26
N ARG A 666 -30.56 -7.21 42.20
CA ARG A 666 -30.72 -5.80 42.56
C ARG A 666 -30.30 -4.91 41.41
N VAL A 667 -31.15 -3.94 41.07
CA VAL A 667 -30.87 -2.85 40.14
C VAL A 667 -30.98 -1.54 40.89
N SER A 668 -29.95 -0.71 40.80
CA SER A 668 -29.85 0.59 41.44
C SER A 668 -29.58 1.68 40.41
N ASN A 669 -30.03 2.89 40.64
CA ASN A 669 -29.66 4.05 39.82
C ASN A 669 -28.17 4.35 40.04
N ALA A 670 -27.39 4.39 38.96
CA ALA A 670 -25.93 4.58 38.99
C ALA A 670 -25.50 5.97 39.50
N THR A 671 -26.37 6.97 39.39
CA THR A 671 -26.08 8.35 39.80
C THR A 671 -26.47 8.61 41.25
N THR A 672 -27.61 8.09 41.71
CA THR A 672 -28.13 8.35 43.05
C THR A 672 -27.87 7.22 44.05
N GLY A 673 -27.50 6.04 43.57
CA GLY A 673 -27.36 4.82 44.38
C GLY A 673 -28.69 4.24 44.89
N ALA A 674 -29.83 4.82 44.51
CA ALA A 674 -31.14 4.36 44.96
C ALA A 674 -31.51 3.02 44.31
N SER A 675 -32.00 2.05 45.10
CA SER A 675 -32.51 0.77 44.58
C SER A 675 -33.80 1.01 43.79
N VAL A 676 -33.84 0.55 42.53
CA VAL A 676 -34.96 0.69 41.60
C VAL A 676 -35.70 -0.63 41.39
N LEU A 677 -34.98 -1.76 41.41
CA LEU A 677 -35.56 -3.10 41.37
C LEU A 677 -34.82 -4.01 42.37
N SER A 678 -35.55 -4.82 43.12
CA SER A 678 -34.99 -5.82 44.02
C SER A 678 -35.89 -7.04 44.04
N VAL A 679 -35.44 -8.14 43.45
CA VAL A 679 -36.22 -9.37 43.30
C VAL A 679 -35.50 -10.50 44.02
N ASN A 680 -36.24 -11.22 44.86
CA ASN A 680 -35.75 -12.29 45.71
C ASN A 680 -36.33 -13.64 45.30
N ASN A 681 -35.69 -14.72 45.74
CA ASN A 681 -36.16 -16.09 45.55
C ASN A 681 -36.30 -16.49 44.07
N LEU A 682 -35.46 -15.92 43.20
CA LEU A 682 -35.41 -16.29 41.78
C LEU A 682 -34.82 -17.70 41.65
N THR A 683 -35.46 -18.59 40.91
CA THR A 683 -35.01 -19.99 40.73
C THR A 683 -34.42 -20.26 39.35
N GLY A 684 -34.66 -19.38 38.37
CA GLY A 684 -34.05 -19.44 37.03
C GLY A 684 -32.69 -18.77 36.95
N THR A 685 -32.13 -18.73 35.74
CA THR A 685 -30.86 -18.06 35.41
C THR A 685 -31.03 -16.76 34.63
N SER A 686 -32.29 -16.36 34.41
CA SER A 686 -32.65 -15.05 33.86
C SER A 686 -33.89 -14.48 34.55
N TYR A 687 -34.10 -13.17 34.39
CA TYR A 687 -35.30 -12.46 34.83
C TYR A 687 -35.56 -11.22 33.96
N THR A 688 -36.78 -11.12 33.44
CA THR A 688 -37.27 -9.94 32.72
C THR A 688 -38.24 -9.17 33.64
N PRO A 689 -38.00 -7.88 33.92
CA PRO A 689 -38.91 -7.08 34.73
C PRO A 689 -40.30 -6.97 34.09
N GLU A 690 -41.36 -7.16 34.89
CA GLU A 690 -42.75 -6.98 34.43
C GLU A 690 -43.08 -5.50 34.15
N THR A 691 -42.36 -4.58 34.79
CA THR A 691 -42.51 -3.14 34.60
C THR A 691 -41.24 -2.56 34.02
N SER A 692 -41.39 -1.69 33.02
CA SER A 692 -40.25 -0.98 32.45
C SER A 692 -39.49 -0.18 33.50
N LEU A 693 -38.17 -0.26 33.45
CA LEU A 693 -37.27 0.63 34.15
C LEU A 693 -37.41 2.06 33.59
N PRO A 694 -37.46 3.10 34.44
CA PRO A 694 -37.43 4.47 33.96
C PRO A 694 -36.16 4.76 33.15
N PRO A 695 -36.17 5.78 32.30
CA PRO A 695 -34.95 6.27 31.66
C PRO A 695 -33.88 6.68 32.67
N GLY A 696 -32.64 6.26 32.46
CA GLY A 696 -31.53 6.59 33.35
C GLY A 696 -30.39 5.59 33.32
N ASN A 697 -29.41 5.86 34.17
CA ASN A 697 -28.21 5.04 34.31
C ASN A 697 -28.41 4.10 35.49
N TYR A 698 -28.09 2.82 35.30
CA TYR A 698 -28.33 1.77 36.28
C TYR A 698 -27.08 0.94 36.51
N THR A 699 -26.99 0.39 37.72
CA THR A 699 -26.08 -0.70 38.06
C THR A 699 -26.90 -1.91 38.52
N ALA A 700 -26.61 -3.08 37.98
CA ALA A 700 -27.22 -4.34 38.40
C ALA A 700 -26.20 -5.26 39.07
N THR A 701 -26.66 -6.01 40.07
CA THR A 701 -25.91 -7.06 40.76
C THR A 701 -26.78 -8.28 40.96
N ILE A 702 -26.20 -9.46 40.85
CA ILE A 702 -26.85 -10.72 41.20
C ILE A 702 -26.13 -11.36 42.38
N GLN A 703 -26.88 -12.01 43.27
CA GLN A 703 -26.34 -12.77 44.40
C GLN A 703 -27.00 -14.14 44.46
N GLY A 704 -26.21 -15.21 44.34
CA GLY A 704 -26.68 -16.60 44.54
C GLY A 704 -26.58 -17.03 46.00
N GLY A 705 -27.70 -17.40 46.63
CA GLY A 705 -27.74 -17.87 48.02
C GLY A 705 -27.05 -16.92 49.01
N THR A 706 -26.06 -17.42 49.75
CA THR A 706 -25.27 -16.64 50.74
C THR A 706 -23.91 -16.18 50.19
N THR A 707 -23.66 -16.28 48.89
CA THR A 707 -22.39 -15.87 48.26
C THR A 707 -22.25 -14.35 48.19
N ALA A 708 -21.06 -13.84 47.85
CA ALA A 708 -20.90 -12.43 47.54
C ALA A 708 -21.69 -12.06 46.27
N ALA A 709 -22.22 -10.84 46.22
CA ALA A 709 -22.84 -10.29 45.02
C ALA A 709 -21.81 -10.18 43.89
N SER A 710 -22.26 -10.27 42.64
CA SER A 710 -21.44 -10.05 41.47
C SER A 710 -20.84 -8.64 41.46
N SER A 711 -19.77 -8.46 40.69
CA SER A 711 -19.34 -7.12 40.29
C SER A 711 -20.54 -6.37 39.67
N PRO A 712 -20.76 -5.08 39.99
CA PRO A 712 -21.86 -4.32 39.41
C PRO A 712 -21.69 -4.15 37.90
N VAL A 713 -22.73 -4.48 37.15
CA VAL A 713 -22.79 -4.24 35.71
C VAL A 713 -23.52 -2.92 35.47
N SER A 714 -22.88 -1.98 34.78
CA SER A 714 -23.48 -0.68 34.45
C SER A 714 -24.18 -0.75 33.10
N PHE A 715 -25.42 -0.27 33.02
CA PHE A 715 -26.17 -0.15 31.78
C PHE A 715 -27.02 1.12 31.80
N GLN A 716 -27.46 1.58 30.64
CA GLN A 716 -28.42 2.69 30.52
C GLN A 716 -29.72 2.18 29.94
N VAL A 717 -30.83 2.70 30.45
CA VAL A 717 -32.15 2.60 29.83
C VAL A 717 -32.43 3.95 29.20
N GLU A 718 -32.49 3.99 27.88
CA GLU A 718 -32.70 5.23 27.15
C GLU A 718 -34.19 5.61 27.14
N SER A 719 -34.48 6.92 27.25
CA SER A 719 -35.82 7.43 26.99
C SER A 719 -36.01 7.75 25.52
N VAL A 720 -37.18 7.40 24.96
CA VAL A 720 -37.83 8.21 23.91
C VAL A 720 -38.82 9.16 24.59
N THR A 721 -38.32 10.02 25.48
CA THR A 721 -39.14 11.03 26.17
C THR A 721 -38.84 12.39 25.60
N GLY A 722 -39.69 12.78 24.65
CA GLY A 722 -39.69 14.07 24.00
C GLY A 722 -40.38 13.93 22.66
N GLY A 723 -41.56 14.53 22.50
CA GLY A 723 -42.05 14.79 21.15
C GLY A 723 -41.01 15.66 20.47
N ALA A 724 -40.53 15.24 19.29
CA ALA A 724 -39.65 16.06 18.46
C ALA A 724 -40.29 17.46 18.36
N GLN A 725 -39.60 18.49 18.81
CA GLN A 725 -40.15 19.85 18.75
C GLN A 725 -39.98 20.33 17.32
N LEU A 726 -41.06 20.22 16.55
CA LEU A 726 -41.09 20.73 15.19
C LEU A 726 -41.02 22.26 15.26
N THR A 727 -40.07 22.81 14.52
CA THR A 727 -39.92 24.24 14.31
C THR A 727 -39.82 24.48 12.81
N TYR A 728 -40.55 25.46 12.35
CA TYR A 728 -40.37 25.95 10.99
C TYR A 728 -39.35 27.10 11.04
N ARG A 729 -38.14 26.89 10.48
CA ARG A 729 -37.15 27.97 10.34
C ARG A 729 -37.31 28.64 8.99
N GLY A 730 -37.82 29.86 9.01
CA GLY A 730 -37.79 30.71 7.82
C GLY A 730 -38.66 31.97 7.84
N GLY A 731 -39.60 32.11 8.78
CA GLY A 731 -40.76 32.98 8.50
C GLY A 731 -41.53 32.42 7.28
N ASP A 732 -42.77 32.83 7.02
CA ASP A 732 -43.58 32.25 5.92
C ASP A 732 -42.74 32.02 4.64
N ALA A 733 -42.73 30.78 4.09
CA ALA A 733 -41.76 30.34 3.08
C ALA A 733 -41.93 31.13 1.78
N GLU A 734 -41.07 32.12 1.53
CA GLU A 734 -41.17 33.00 0.36
C GLU A 734 -40.76 32.32 -0.96
N ASN A 735 -40.09 31.15 -0.90
CA ASN A 735 -39.49 30.46 -2.04
C ASN A 735 -40.18 29.14 -2.44
N GLY A 736 -41.27 28.75 -1.77
CA GLY A 736 -41.98 27.50 -2.04
C GLY A 736 -41.29 26.22 -1.55
N PHE A 737 -40.10 26.29 -0.94
CA PHE A 737 -39.37 25.12 -0.42
C PHE A 737 -39.24 25.22 1.11
N PRO A 738 -40.29 24.87 1.86
CA PRO A 738 -40.22 24.97 3.32
C PRO A 738 -39.14 24.03 3.87
N THR A 739 -38.35 24.55 4.79
CA THR A 739 -37.44 23.77 5.63
C THR A 739 -38.09 23.57 6.98
N LEU A 740 -38.33 22.31 7.33
CA LEU A 740 -38.89 21.89 8.60
C LEU A 740 -37.75 21.30 9.43
N ASP A 741 -37.44 21.92 10.55
CA ASP A 741 -36.43 21.45 11.50
C ASP A 741 -37.11 20.89 12.72
N TRP A 742 -36.54 19.87 13.34
CA TRP A 742 -37.00 19.44 14.65
C TRP A 742 -35.84 19.15 15.58
N THR A 743 -36.10 19.20 16.88
CA THR A 743 -35.09 18.79 17.86
C THR A 743 -34.80 17.30 17.72
N SER A 744 -33.52 16.92 17.77
CA SER A 744 -33.12 15.53 17.95
C SER A 744 -33.79 14.94 19.18
N VAL A 745 -34.47 13.81 19.01
CA VAL A 745 -35.03 13.03 20.12
C VAL A 745 -34.01 11.96 20.49
N SER A 746 -33.59 11.98 21.76
CA SER A 746 -32.70 10.94 22.30
C SER A 746 -33.29 9.55 22.06
N GLY A 747 -32.48 8.58 21.62
CA GLY A 747 -32.92 7.21 21.33
C GLY A 747 -33.66 7.00 20.00
N ALA A 748 -33.81 8.05 19.17
CA ALA A 748 -34.45 7.95 17.86
C ALA A 748 -33.45 7.57 16.76
N ASN A 749 -33.73 6.52 15.99
CA ASN A 749 -32.93 6.12 14.82
C ASN A 749 -33.53 6.61 13.49
N ARG A 750 -34.80 7.02 13.48
CA ARG A 750 -35.47 7.69 12.35
C ARG A 750 -36.66 8.53 12.81
N TYR A 751 -37.26 9.28 11.89
CA TYR A 751 -38.40 10.15 12.09
C TYR A 751 -39.45 9.94 10.99
N GLU A 752 -40.72 10.23 11.31
CA GLU A 752 -41.80 10.34 10.34
C GLU A 752 -42.34 11.77 10.31
N LEU A 753 -42.36 12.36 9.11
CA LEU A 753 -42.91 13.68 8.83
C LEU A 753 -44.28 13.56 8.13
N TRP A 754 -45.24 14.39 8.55
CA TRP A 754 -46.56 14.50 7.96
C TRP A 754 -46.90 15.96 7.69
N VAL A 755 -47.25 16.32 6.45
CA VAL A 755 -47.68 17.68 6.07
C VAL A 755 -49.06 17.65 5.39
N THR A 756 -49.91 18.61 5.71
CA THR A 756 -51.28 18.79 5.17
C THR A 756 -51.43 20.18 4.55
N ASP A 757 -52.03 20.26 3.36
CA ASP A 757 -52.46 21.53 2.75
C ASP A 757 -53.85 21.91 3.30
N LEU A 758 -53.90 22.92 4.17
CA LEU A 758 -55.14 23.41 4.77
C LEU A 758 -55.97 24.24 3.80
N THR A 759 -55.35 24.81 2.77
CA THR A 759 -56.01 25.69 1.79
C THR A 759 -56.83 24.88 0.79
N ARG A 760 -56.30 23.73 0.38
CA ARG A 760 -56.93 22.83 -0.60
C ARG A 760 -57.56 21.59 0.04
N GLY A 761 -57.36 21.39 1.34
CA GLY A 761 -57.92 20.27 2.09
C GLY A 761 -57.27 18.92 1.77
N ILE A 762 -56.00 18.90 1.38
CA ILE A 762 -55.28 17.68 0.97
C ILE A 762 -54.40 17.19 2.13
N SER A 763 -54.63 15.96 2.61
CA SER A 763 -53.86 15.36 3.72
C SER A 763 -53.54 13.86 3.47
N PRO A 764 -52.26 13.44 3.51
CA PRO A 764 -51.04 14.26 3.49
C PRO A 764 -50.68 14.75 2.08
N VAL A 765 -50.05 15.92 1.99
CA VAL A 765 -49.30 16.37 0.79
C VAL A 765 -47.84 15.91 0.83
N ILE A 766 -47.29 15.68 2.03
CA ILE A 766 -45.99 15.03 2.26
C ILE A 766 -46.15 14.01 3.38
N ARG A 767 -45.68 12.78 3.17
CA ARG A 767 -45.54 11.75 4.21
C ARG A 767 -44.28 10.94 3.98
N ASP A 768 -43.29 11.08 4.87
CA ASP A 768 -42.01 10.39 4.78
C ASP A 768 -41.65 9.79 6.15
N SER A 769 -41.44 8.48 6.20
CA SER A 769 -41.13 7.72 7.42
C SER A 769 -39.69 7.20 7.46
N SER A 770 -38.84 7.63 6.54
CA SER A 770 -37.47 7.13 6.34
C SER A 770 -36.38 8.08 6.85
N LEU A 771 -36.76 9.23 7.41
CA LEU A 771 -35.87 10.35 7.71
C LEU A 771 -34.96 10.04 8.90
N THR A 772 -33.64 10.07 8.72
CA THR A 772 -32.67 9.81 9.81
C THR A 772 -32.00 11.08 10.36
N GLY A 773 -32.13 12.20 9.65
CA GLY A 773 -31.71 13.53 10.09
C GLY A 773 -32.78 14.27 10.90
N THR A 774 -32.45 15.48 11.36
CA THR A 774 -33.36 16.33 12.17
C THR A 774 -33.91 17.54 11.41
N ALA A 775 -33.85 17.50 10.09
CA ALA A 775 -34.35 18.53 9.21
C ALA A 775 -34.84 17.91 7.90
N TYR A 776 -35.83 18.55 7.28
CA TYR A 776 -36.35 18.19 5.97
C TYR A 776 -36.56 19.46 5.14
N GLN A 777 -35.89 19.54 4.00
CA GLN A 777 -36.18 20.54 2.98
C GLN A 777 -37.02 19.89 1.89
N SER A 778 -38.17 20.48 1.55
CA SER A 778 -38.98 19.97 0.45
C SER A 778 -38.16 19.95 -0.85
N THR A 779 -38.24 18.86 -1.61
CA THR A 779 -37.59 18.73 -2.93
C THR A 779 -38.48 19.21 -4.08
N GLN A 780 -39.79 19.35 -3.82
CA GLN A 780 -40.76 19.94 -4.75
C GLN A 780 -41.35 21.23 -4.15
N PRO A 781 -41.56 22.29 -4.97
CA PRO A 781 -42.13 23.53 -4.48
C PRO A 781 -43.58 23.31 -4.07
N LEU A 782 -43.92 23.67 -2.83
CA LEU A 782 -45.31 23.72 -2.36
C LEU A 782 -45.98 24.98 -2.91
N PRO A 783 -47.19 24.89 -3.48
CA PRO A 783 -47.92 26.06 -3.94
C PRO A 783 -48.22 27.05 -2.80
N PRO A 784 -48.42 28.35 -3.08
CA PRO A 784 -48.88 29.31 -2.08
C PRO A 784 -50.14 28.80 -1.36
N GLY A 785 -50.14 28.94 -0.02
CA GLY A 785 -51.18 28.40 0.85
C GLY A 785 -50.73 28.22 2.29
N SER A 786 -51.70 27.94 3.17
CA SER A 786 -51.47 27.52 4.57
C SER A 786 -51.33 26.00 4.66
N TYR A 787 -50.34 25.55 5.42
CA TYR A 787 -50.01 24.15 5.65
C TYR A 787 -49.88 23.87 7.14
N ARG A 788 -50.06 22.60 7.52
CA ARG A 788 -49.83 22.08 8.87
C ARG A 788 -48.92 20.88 8.83
N ALA A 789 -47.91 20.85 9.68
CA ALA A 789 -46.94 19.77 9.77
C ALA A 789 -46.84 19.17 11.18
N TRP A 790 -46.49 17.88 11.24
CA TRP A 790 -46.16 17.13 12.45
C TRP A 790 -44.96 16.24 12.17
N VAL A 791 -44.15 15.97 13.20
CA VAL A 791 -43.08 14.98 13.14
C VAL A 791 -43.09 14.10 14.38
N ARG A 792 -42.73 12.82 14.25
CA ARG A 792 -42.53 11.93 15.40
C ARG A 792 -41.26 11.11 15.26
N ALA A 793 -40.65 10.78 16.38
CA ALA A 793 -39.47 9.94 16.47
C ALA A 793 -39.82 8.45 16.49
N TYR A 794 -38.95 7.63 15.91
CA TYR A 794 -39.01 6.17 15.96
C TYR A 794 -37.74 5.63 16.60
N SER A 795 -37.88 4.56 17.37
CA SER A 795 -36.77 3.74 17.86
C SER A 795 -37.01 2.29 17.45
N GLY A 796 -36.12 1.72 16.65
CA GLY A 796 -36.27 0.36 16.13
C GLY A 796 -37.45 0.17 15.17
N SER A 797 -38.03 -1.03 15.13
CA SER A 797 -39.10 -1.40 14.18
C SER A 797 -40.53 -1.12 14.69
N THR A 798 -40.75 -0.94 16.00
CA THR A 798 -42.10 -0.88 16.57
C THR A 798 -42.34 0.23 17.61
N ALA A 799 -41.31 0.85 18.19
CA ALA A 799 -41.50 1.90 19.20
C ALA A 799 -41.65 3.29 18.56
N VAL A 800 -42.79 3.93 18.80
CA VAL A 800 -43.14 5.26 18.26
C VAL A 800 -43.24 6.29 19.37
N GLY A 801 -42.52 7.40 19.23
CA GLY A 801 -42.72 8.60 20.03
C GLY A 801 -44.05 9.31 19.70
N PRO A 802 -44.53 10.22 20.56
CA PRO A 802 -45.69 11.04 20.25
C PRO A 802 -45.42 11.94 19.03
N TRP A 803 -46.47 12.28 18.28
CA TRP A 803 -46.40 13.38 17.32
C TRP A 803 -46.02 14.67 18.06
N SER A 804 -45.21 15.49 17.40
CA SER A 804 -44.94 16.86 17.80
C SER A 804 -46.24 17.65 17.95
N ASP A 805 -46.17 18.78 18.65
CA ASP A 805 -47.18 19.82 18.44
C ASP A 805 -47.21 20.20 16.96
N ALA A 806 -48.40 20.52 16.45
CA ALA A 806 -48.57 20.89 15.06
C ALA A 806 -47.91 22.24 14.80
N VAL A 807 -47.16 22.35 13.70
CA VAL A 807 -46.67 23.64 13.22
C VAL A 807 -47.45 24.04 11.97
N ASP A 808 -48.14 25.17 12.06
CA ASP A 808 -48.73 25.83 10.91
C ASP A 808 -47.69 26.75 10.27
N PHE A 809 -47.57 26.68 8.94
CA PHE A 809 -46.74 27.60 8.17
C PHE A 809 -47.50 28.04 6.92
N ARG A 810 -47.16 29.21 6.37
CA ARG A 810 -47.61 29.63 5.06
C ARG A 810 -46.47 29.59 4.07
N VAL A 811 -46.80 29.20 2.85
CA VAL A 811 -46.02 29.58 1.67
C VAL A 811 -46.66 30.87 1.16
N VAL A 812 -45.93 31.97 1.29
CA VAL A 812 -46.34 33.33 0.90
C VAL A 812 -45.55 33.77 -0.32
N GLU A 813 -46.12 34.72 -1.04
CA GLU A 813 -45.42 35.53 -2.01
C GLU A 813 -45.20 36.90 -1.33
N THR A 814 -43.97 37.39 -1.13
CA THR A 814 -43.75 38.64 -0.37
C THR A 814 -43.02 39.75 -1.13
N THR A 815 -43.25 40.96 -0.64
CA THR A 815 -42.95 42.26 -1.26
C THR A 815 -42.22 43.21 -0.30
N SER A 816 -41.35 42.75 0.63
CA SER A 816 -40.69 43.60 1.66
C SER A 816 -39.16 43.72 1.56
N GLU A 817 -38.58 44.63 2.38
CA GLU A 817 -37.21 45.18 2.34
C GLU A 817 -36.05 44.16 2.47
N LEU A 818 -34.87 44.55 1.96
CA LEU A 818 -33.66 43.71 1.86
C LEU A 818 -32.93 43.59 3.20
N THR A 819 -32.56 42.38 3.63
CA THR A 819 -31.88 42.10 4.91
C THR A 819 -30.68 41.17 4.71
N ILE A 820 -29.53 41.45 5.33
CA ILE A 820 -28.34 40.56 5.33
C ILE A 820 -28.44 39.61 6.52
N TRP A 821 -28.33 38.31 6.29
CA TRP A 821 -28.54 37.26 7.30
C TRP A 821 -27.24 36.73 7.90
N THR A 822 -26.19 36.58 7.09
CA THR A 822 -24.88 36.11 7.56
C THR A 822 -23.75 36.81 6.80
N PRO A 823 -22.55 36.89 7.40
CA PRO A 823 -22.24 36.62 8.81
C PRO A 823 -22.90 37.64 9.76
N SER A 824 -23.29 37.21 10.96
CA SER A 824 -23.79 38.10 12.01
C SER A 824 -22.71 38.30 13.08
N GLY A 825 -22.18 39.52 13.21
CA GLY A 825 -21.19 39.86 14.24
C GLY A 825 -19.74 39.51 13.86
N SER A 826 -18.99 38.93 14.81
CA SER A 826 -17.58 38.55 14.64
C SER A 826 -17.41 37.10 14.17
N THR A 827 -16.39 36.85 13.36
CA THR A 827 -16.04 35.50 12.90
C THR A 827 -14.53 35.33 12.76
N ALA A 828 -14.02 34.14 13.05
CA ALA A 828 -12.64 33.76 12.80
C ALA A 828 -12.43 33.21 11.36
N ASN A 829 -13.51 33.03 10.59
CA ASN A 829 -13.43 32.62 9.19
C ASN A 829 -13.06 33.82 8.32
N THR A 830 -11.89 33.77 7.68
CA THR A 830 -11.38 34.83 6.81
C THR A 830 -12.08 34.91 5.45
N ALA A 831 -12.89 33.93 5.04
CA ALA A 831 -13.73 33.99 3.83
C ALA A 831 -15.19 33.61 4.16
N PRO A 832 -15.94 34.44 4.91
CA PRO A 832 -17.30 34.10 5.32
C PRO A 832 -18.30 34.28 4.18
N VAL A 833 -19.25 33.36 4.04
CA VAL A 833 -20.34 33.47 3.05
C VAL A 833 -21.35 34.53 3.48
N ILE A 834 -21.57 35.51 2.61
CA ILE A 834 -22.51 36.62 2.81
C ILE A 834 -23.86 36.23 2.21
N HIS A 835 -24.92 36.15 3.02
CA HIS A 835 -26.28 35.83 2.57
C HIS A 835 -27.25 36.97 2.83
N TRP A 836 -28.23 37.18 1.94
CA TRP A 836 -29.30 38.17 2.09
C TRP A 836 -30.66 37.69 1.59
N SER A 837 -31.72 38.43 1.94
CA SER A 837 -33.09 38.15 1.51
C SER A 837 -33.30 38.43 0.02
N ALA A 838 -34.10 37.60 -0.66
CA ALA A 838 -34.53 37.90 -2.02
C ALA A 838 -35.60 39.02 -2.02
N ARG A 839 -35.79 39.73 -3.14
CA ARG A 839 -36.73 40.85 -3.25
C ARG A 839 -37.56 40.72 -4.52
N SER A 840 -38.88 40.75 -4.37
CA SER A 840 -39.81 40.82 -5.51
C SER A 840 -39.58 42.07 -6.37
N GLY A 841 -39.52 41.88 -7.70
CA GLY A 841 -39.21 42.91 -8.69
C GLY A 841 -37.73 43.15 -8.96
N ALA A 842 -36.81 42.54 -8.18
CA ALA A 842 -35.38 42.63 -8.45
C ALA A 842 -34.98 41.64 -9.57
N ALA A 843 -34.32 42.15 -10.61
CA ALA A 843 -33.66 41.32 -11.62
C ALA A 843 -32.26 40.86 -11.19
N GLY A 844 -31.71 41.43 -10.12
CA GLY A 844 -30.54 40.90 -9.42
C GLY A 844 -29.96 41.86 -8.37
N TYR A 845 -28.72 41.59 -7.92
CA TYR A 845 -28.07 42.23 -6.78
C TYR A 845 -26.63 42.68 -7.05
N SER A 846 -26.16 43.64 -6.27
CA SER A 846 -24.74 43.98 -6.15
C SER A 846 -24.30 43.96 -4.70
N VAL A 847 -23.08 43.50 -4.44
CA VAL A 847 -22.47 43.43 -3.11
C VAL A 847 -21.18 44.22 -3.10
N THR A 848 -20.97 45.06 -2.10
CA THR A 848 -19.72 45.78 -1.86
C THR A 848 -19.28 45.60 -0.41
N VAL A 849 -18.03 45.20 -0.20
CA VAL A 849 -17.42 45.11 1.14
C VAL A 849 -16.32 46.14 1.26
N ARG A 850 -16.34 46.93 2.33
CA ARG A 850 -15.36 48.00 2.59
C ARG A 850 -14.72 47.83 3.97
N THR A 851 -13.46 48.23 4.09
CA THR A 851 -12.80 48.37 5.40
C THR A 851 -13.38 49.54 6.18
N SER A 852 -13.13 49.60 7.50
CA SER A 852 -13.47 50.76 8.34
C SER A 852 -12.83 52.09 7.89
N THR A 853 -11.80 52.04 7.05
CA THR A 853 -11.15 53.22 6.42
C THR A 853 -11.79 53.62 5.09
N GLY A 854 -12.84 52.91 4.64
CA GLY A 854 -13.58 53.20 3.41
C GLY A 854 -13.00 52.55 2.14
N GLN A 855 -11.93 51.76 2.24
CA GLN A 855 -11.36 51.05 1.09
C GLN A 855 -12.27 49.90 0.68
N THR A 856 -12.64 49.82 -0.60
CA THR A 856 -13.43 48.70 -1.14
C THR A 856 -12.52 47.50 -1.39
N VAL A 857 -12.84 46.37 -0.77
CA VAL A 857 -12.08 45.11 -0.87
C VAL A 857 -12.81 44.06 -1.72
N ILE A 858 -14.14 44.13 -1.79
CA ILE A 858 -14.97 43.29 -2.69
C ILE A 858 -16.00 44.18 -3.37
N SER A 859 -16.21 44.00 -4.67
CA SER A 859 -17.24 44.71 -5.45
C SER A 859 -17.77 43.81 -6.55
N GLN A 860 -18.90 43.17 -6.29
CA GLN A 860 -19.51 42.19 -7.19
C GLN A 860 -20.87 42.70 -7.72
N PRO A 861 -20.95 43.21 -8.96
CA PRO A 861 -22.22 43.58 -9.58
C PRO A 861 -22.89 42.37 -10.25
N HIS A 862 -24.17 42.52 -10.58
CA HIS A 862 -24.91 41.59 -11.44
C HIS A 862 -25.14 40.16 -10.92
N LEU A 863 -25.24 39.99 -9.60
CA LEU A 863 -25.56 38.69 -9.01
C LEU A 863 -27.04 38.34 -9.23
N THR A 864 -27.29 37.14 -9.74
CA THR A 864 -28.63 36.54 -9.81
C THR A 864 -28.96 35.69 -8.58
N THR A 865 -27.95 35.43 -7.75
CA THR A 865 -28.05 34.75 -6.45
C THR A 865 -28.26 35.75 -5.32
N ASN A 866 -28.70 35.25 -4.17
CA ASN A 866 -28.86 36.01 -2.93
C ASN A 866 -27.76 35.68 -1.89
N TRP A 867 -26.57 35.31 -2.39
CA TRP A 867 -25.40 35.01 -1.58
C TRP A 867 -24.10 35.24 -2.37
N LEU A 868 -22.99 35.44 -1.64
CA LEU A 868 -21.65 35.64 -2.17
C LEU A 868 -20.59 35.10 -1.20
N THR A 869 -19.61 34.34 -1.69
CA THR A 869 -18.40 33.99 -0.95
C THR A 869 -17.24 34.87 -1.45
N PRO A 870 -16.42 35.48 -0.58
CA PRO A 870 -15.22 36.20 -0.99
C PRO A 870 -14.23 35.29 -1.73
N ASP A 871 -13.82 35.68 -2.93
CA ASP A 871 -12.80 34.95 -3.71
C ASP A 871 -11.38 35.13 -3.13
N VAL A 872 -11.18 36.12 -2.24
CA VAL A 872 -9.93 36.39 -1.53
C VAL A 872 -10.21 36.52 -0.03
N PRO A 873 -9.46 35.83 0.86
CA PRO A 873 -9.63 35.94 2.30
C PRO A 873 -9.44 37.36 2.84
N LEU A 874 -10.35 37.80 3.69
CA LEU A 874 -10.34 39.07 4.42
C LEU A 874 -9.37 38.99 5.62
N SER A 875 -8.58 40.05 5.83
CA SER A 875 -7.67 40.16 6.98
C SER A 875 -8.42 40.54 8.27
N ALA A 876 -7.79 40.30 9.43
CA ALA A 876 -8.36 40.67 10.73
C ALA A 876 -8.71 42.17 10.79
N GLY A 877 -9.94 42.50 11.18
CA GLY A 877 -10.45 43.87 11.18
C GLY A 877 -11.95 43.98 10.98
N THR A 878 -12.48 45.20 11.06
CA THR A 878 -13.90 45.51 10.87
C THR A 878 -14.19 45.92 9.42
N TYR A 879 -15.23 45.33 8.85
CA TYR A 879 -15.74 45.58 7.50
C TYR A 879 -17.20 46.02 7.52
N GLU A 880 -17.57 46.83 6.53
CA GLU A 880 -18.95 47.21 6.21
C GLU A 880 -19.38 46.49 4.93
N VAL A 881 -20.50 45.79 4.98
CA VAL A 881 -21.08 45.03 3.87
C VAL A 881 -22.34 45.73 3.40
N LEU A 882 -22.36 46.17 2.14
CA LEU A 882 -23.49 46.80 1.46
C LEU A 882 -24.04 45.85 0.39
N VAL A 883 -25.35 45.58 0.42
CA VAL A 883 -26.05 44.84 -0.63
C VAL A 883 -27.15 45.71 -1.22
N SER A 884 -27.23 45.79 -2.55
CA SER A 884 -28.24 46.55 -3.30
C SER A 884 -29.00 45.63 -4.26
N ALA A 885 -30.32 45.78 -4.34
CA ALA A 885 -31.17 45.08 -5.32
C ALA A 885 -31.54 46.03 -6.46
N TYR A 886 -31.57 45.57 -7.71
CA TYR A 886 -31.96 46.37 -8.89
C TYR A 886 -33.03 45.68 -9.74
N ASP A 887 -33.87 46.44 -10.44
CA ASP A 887 -34.87 45.92 -11.38
C ASP A 887 -34.28 45.57 -12.76
N ALA A 888 -35.11 45.04 -13.66
CA ALA A 888 -34.70 44.66 -15.01
C ALA A 888 -34.22 45.85 -15.88
N ALA A 889 -34.52 47.09 -15.48
CA ALA A 889 -34.00 48.30 -16.11
C ALA A 889 -32.67 48.78 -15.50
N GLY A 890 -32.14 48.09 -14.49
CA GLY A 890 -30.90 48.42 -13.79
C GLY A 890 -31.06 49.47 -12.71
N THR A 891 -32.29 49.85 -12.33
CA THR A 891 -32.54 50.86 -11.29
C THR A 891 -32.44 50.23 -9.92
N THR A 892 -31.64 50.81 -9.02
CA THR A 892 -31.56 50.34 -7.62
C THR A 892 -32.91 50.49 -6.94
N LEU A 893 -33.47 49.36 -6.53
CA LEU A 893 -34.74 49.29 -5.84
C LEU A 893 -34.57 49.55 -4.33
N THR A 894 -33.53 49.01 -3.69
CA THR A 894 -33.20 49.24 -2.27
C THR A 894 -31.76 48.79 -1.96
N SER A 895 -31.24 49.20 -0.81
CA SER A 895 -29.95 48.79 -0.28
C SER A 895 -30.01 48.53 1.22
N VAL A 896 -29.17 47.63 1.71
CA VAL A 896 -28.98 47.32 3.14
C VAL A 896 -27.50 47.25 3.49
N VAL A 897 -27.15 47.68 4.70
CA VAL A 897 -25.79 47.67 5.23
C VAL A 897 -25.70 46.86 6.52
N SER A 898 -24.62 46.11 6.70
CA SER A 898 -24.28 45.39 7.94
C SER A 898 -22.78 45.50 8.26
N THR A 899 -22.39 45.25 9.50
CA THR A 899 -20.98 45.23 9.94
C THR A 899 -20.49 43.80 10.21
N LEU A 900 -19.25 43.53 9.81
CA LEU A 900 -18.56 42.24 9.96
C LEU A 900 -17.22 42.45 10.67
N PHE A 901 -16.89 41.66 11.69
CA PHE A 901 -15.58 41.71 12.35
C PHE A 901 -14.80 40.39 12.17
N ILE A 902 -13.55 40.47 11.70
CA ILE A 902 -12.62 39.32 11.61
C ILE A 902 -11.63 39.39 12.78
N ASP A 903 -11.60 38.36 13.63
CA ASP A 903 -10.83 38.34 14.88
C ASP A 903 -9.29 38.30 14.65
N ALA A 904 -8.51 38.94 15.54
CA ALA A 904 -7.04 38.90 15.52
C ALA A 904 -6.46 37.71 16.31
N PRO A 905 -5.35 37.07 15.89
CA PRO A 905 -4.83 35.86 16.54
C PRO A 905 -4.13 36.15 17.89
N GLY A 906 -4.58 35.52 18.97
CA GLY A 906 -3.89 35.54 20.26
C GLY A 906 -4.49 34.62 21.34
N SER A 907 -3.96 33.40 21.50
CA SER A 907 -4.23 32.54 22.66
C SER A 907 -3.00 31.70 23.03
N SER A 908 -2.83 31.44 24.34
CA SER A 908 -1.73 30.61 24.88
C SER A 908 -1.96 29.12 24.62
N THR A 909 -0.88 28.33 24.52
CA THR A 909 -0.93 26.87 24.39
C THR A 909 -1.29 26.18 25.71
N THR A 910 -2.27 25.28 25.65
CA THR A 910 -2.76 24.41 26.72
C THR A 910 -2.48 22.97 26.33
N ILE A 911 -1.69 22.27 27.14
CA ILE A 911 -1.35 20.85 26.93
C ILE A 911 -2.51 19.98 27.45
N TYR A 912 -3.02 19.13 26.58
CA TYR A 912 -4.15 18.23 26.86
C TYR A 912 -3.69 16.93 27.52
N GLY A 913 -2.59 16.33 27.05
CA GLY A 913 -1.98 15.13 27.60
C GLY A 913 -0.54 14.95 27.09
N PRO A 914 0.22 13.99 27.63
CA PRO A 914 -0.15 13.08 28.73
C PRO A 914 -0.26 13.80 30.10
N LYS A 915 -1.12 13.29 30.99
CA LYS A 915 -1.31 13.77 32.37
C LYS A 915 -1.42 12.57 33.32
N GLY A 916 -0.77 12.62 34.47
CA GLY A 916 -0.83 11.53 35.45
C GLY A 916 -0.05 10.29 35.00
N LEU A 917 -0.49 9.09 35.42
CA LEU A 917 0.17 7.84 35.06
C LEU A 917 -0.18 7.43 33.62
N THR A 918 0.83 7.05 32.85
CA THR A 918 0.70 6.45 31.52
C THR A 918 1.54 5.18 31.45
N SER A 919 1.02 4.14 30.81
CA SER A 919 1.78 2.94 30.44
C SER A 919 2.38 3.03 29.03
N ASP A 920 2.10 4.13 28.33
CA ASP A 920 2.67 4.45 27.02
C ASP A 920 4.06 5.06 27.21
N SER A 921 5.10 4.34 26.76
CA SER A 921 6.49 4.82 26.79
C SER A 921 6.82 5.80 25.66
N ARG A 922 5.92 6.06 24.71
CA ARG A 922 6.04 7.11 23.69
C ARG A 922 4.79 7.99 23.71
N PRO A 923 4.44 8.58 24.87
CA PRO A 923 3.16 9.23 25.03
C PRO A 923 3.04 10.42 24.09
N THR A 924 1.91 10.50 23.38
CA THR A 924 1.60 11.65 22.52
C THR A 924 1.36 12.88 23.39
N ILE A 925 2.27 13.84 23.31
CA ILE A 925 2.13 15.15 23.96
C ILE A 925 1.31 16.03 23.03
N SER A 926 0.11 16.44 23.43
CA SER A 926 -0.82 17.20 22.57
C SER A 926 -1.27 18.51 23.20
N TRP A 927 -1.57 19.51 22.37
CA TRP A 927 -2.00 20.85 22.80
C TRP A 927 -2.97 21.50 21.80
N ASN A 928 -3.60 22.61 22.17
CA ASN A 928 -4.46 23.34 21.23
C ASN A 928 -3.65 24.05 20.14
N ALA A 929 -4.22 24.09 18.92
CA ALA A 929 -3.76 24.99 17.88
C ALA A 929 -3.82 26.45 18.38
N VAL A 930 -2.82 27.25 17.99
CA VAL A 930 -2.76 28.68 18.26
C VAL A 930 -2.81 29.37 16.92
N SER A 931 -3.83 30.20 16.73
CA SER A 931 -4.02 30.92 15.47
C SER A 931 -2.80 31.78 15.15
N GLY A 932 -2.28 31.66 13.92
CA GLY A 932 -1.07 32.35 13.46
C GLY A 932 0.26 31.66 13.78
N ALA A 933 0.27 30.54 14.50
CA ALA A 933 1.49 29.76 14.75
C ALA A 933 1.88 28.96 13.50
N THR A 934 3.13 29.09 13.05
CA THR A 934 3.70 28.25 11.98
C THR A 934 4.44 27.02 12.52
N ARG A 935 4.82 27.06 13.81
CA ARG A 935 5.50 25.97 14.54
C ARG A 935 5.45 26.17 16.05
N TYR A 936 5.86 25.16 16.80
CA TYR A 936 5.93 25.13 18.25
C TYR A 936 7.30 24.67 18.74
N PHE A 937 7.68 25.13 19.94
CA PHE A 937 8.79 24.58 20.69
C PHE A 937 8.22 23.72 21.81
N LEU A 938 8.78 22.52 21.99
CA LEU A 938 8.46 21.59 23.07
C LEU A 938 9.70 21.38 23.94
N TRP A 939 9.51 21.49 25.25
CA TRP A 939 10.54 21.25 26.25
C TRP A 939 10.03 20.21 27.24
N LEU A 940 10.71 19.07 27.33
CA LEU A 940 10.42 17.98 28.26
C LEU A 940 11.64 17.65 29.14
N ASN A 941 11.40 17.53 30.45
CA ASN A 941 12.38 17.12 31.46
C ASN A 941 12.07 15.72 31.99
N ASP A 942 13.10 14.92 32.27
CA ASP A 942 13.01 13.72 33.11
C ASP A 942 13.24 14.12 34.57
N ALA A 943 12.15 14.20 35.33
CA ALA A 943 12.19 14.62 36.73
C ALA A 943 12.68 13.51 37.67
N THR A 944 12.55 12.24 37.30
CA THR A 944 13.06 11.11 38.10
C THR A 944 14.59 11.05 38.07
N ARG A 945 15.20 11.29 36.92
CA ARG A 945 16.66 11.27 36.75
C ARG A 945 17.30 12.65 36.86
N ASN A 946 16.48 13.67 37.07
CA ASN A 946 16.88 15.06 37.22
C ASN A 946 17.63 15.60 35.98
N ILE A 947 17.16 15.22 34.79
CA ILE A 947 17.71 15.64 33.50
C ILE A 947 16.82 16.74 32.92
N ASN A 948 17.38 17.94 32.77
CA ASN A 948 16.74 19.05 32.10
C ASN A 948 16.90 18.93 30.58
N GLN A 949 15.88 19.34 29.82
CA GLN A 949 15.87 19.27 28.36
C GLN A 949 16.15 17.85 27.85
N TYR A 950 15.57 16.85 28.52
CA TYR A 950 15.62 15.47 28.07
C TYR A 950 15.13 15.35 26.62
N ILE A 951 14.10 16.12 26.25
CA ILE A 951 13.78 16.46 24.87
C ILE A 951 13.59 17.96 24.75
N LEU A 952 14.23 18.57 23.76
CA LEU A 952 14.00 19.95 23.35
C LEU A 952 13.82 19.97 21.82
N GLU A 953 12.58 20.08 21.37
CA GLU A 953 12.24 20.18 19.95
C GLU A 953 11.80 21.60 19.63
N ASN A 954 12.39 22.23 18.62
CA ASN A 954 12.20 23.64 18.30
C ASN A 954 11.39 23.86 17.01
N ASN A 955 11.04 22.80 16.29
CA ASN A 955 10.34 22.90 15.01
C ASN A 955 9.15 21.92 14.89
N VAL A 956 8.32 21.81 15.94
CA VAL A 956 7.09 21.02 15.85
C VAL A 956 6.06 21.79 15.03
N GLN A 957 5.74 21.35 13.81
CA GLN A 957 4.72 22.01 12.96
C GLN A 957 3.29 21.53 13.25
N SER A 958 3.15 20.40 13.93
CA SER A 958 1.90 19.82 14.42
C SER A 958 1.48 20.39 15.78
N THR A 959 0.24 20.09 16.20
CA THR A 959 -0.28 20.38 17.55
C THR A 959 -0.09 19.23 18.54
N PHE A 960 0.80 18.30 18.19
CA PHE A 960 1.20 17.18 19.02
C PHE A 960 2.65 16.77 18.70
N PHE A 961 3.26 16.01 19.61
CA PHE A 961 4.61 15.47 19.47
C PHE A 961 4.66 14.06 20.08
N VAL A 962 5.29 13.12 19.38
CA VAL A 962 5.53 11.75 19.85
C VAL A 962 7.05 11.57 19.97
N PRO A 963 7.58 11.17 21.13
CA PRO A 963 9.01 10.87 21.27
C PRO A 963 9.49 9.80 20.27
N ASN A 964 10.57 10.10 19.55
CA ASN A 964 11.23 9.17 18.62
C ASN A 964 11.92 7.99 19.33
N ASP A 965 12.18 8.12 20.63
CA ASP A 965 12.65 7.05 21.51
C ASP A 965 11.67 6.81 22.66
N ALA A 966 11.63 5.58 23.16
CA ALA A 966 10.82 5.26 24.33
C ALA A 966 11.37 5.97 25.58
N LEU A 967 10.52 6.77 26.21
CA LEU A 967 10.77 7.37 27.52
C LEU A 967 10.89 6.24 28.57
N PRO A 968 12.00 6.21 29.34
CA PRO A 968 12.13 5.28 30.45
C PRO A 968 11.03 5.44 31.51
N ALA A 969 10.80 4.40 32.34
CA ALA A 969 9.93 4.55 33.50
C ALA A 969 10.43 5.69 34.41
N GLY A 970 9.53 6.58 34.79
CA GLY A 970 9.86 7.81 35.51
C GLY A 970 8.81 8.92 35.35
N ASP A 971 8.99 9.99 36.11
CA ASP A 971 8.20 11.21 36.12
C ASP A 971 8.77 12.23 35.15
N TYR A 972 7.91 12.87 34.37
CA TYR A 972 8.24 13.83 33.33
C TYR A 972 7.47 15.13 33.52
N ILE A 973 8.08 16.24 33.08
CA ILE A 973 7.46 17.58 33.07
C ILE A 973 7.64 18.20 31.70
N VAL A 974 6.56 18.70 31.10
CA VAL A 974 6.55 19.25 29.73
C VAL A 974 5.93 20.64 29.62
N TRP A 975 6.48 21.44 28.72
CA TRP A 975 6.03 22.78 28.32
C TRP A 975 6.01 22.93 26.80
N VAL A 976 5.10 23.76 26.29
CA VAL A 976 5.01 24.08 24.85
C VAL A 976 4.84 25.59 24.66
N ARG A 977 5.37 26.16 23.57
CA ARG A 977 5.07 27.54 23.14
C ARG A 977 4.96 27.70 21.61
N PRO A 978 4.06 28.56 21.10
CA PRO A 978 3.87 28.82 19.68
C PRO A 978 4.83 29.89 19.12
N PHE A 979 5.17 29.78 17.83
CA PHE A 979 6.01 30.72 17.09
C PHE A 979 5.39 31.09 15.73
N ASN A 980 5.69 32.32 15.27
CA ASN A 980 5.51 32.73 13.89
C ASN A 980 6.84 33.30 13.38
N GLY A 981 7.52 32.54 12.50
CA GLY A 981 8.88 32.87 12.07
C GLY A 981 9.87 32.85 13.24
N ALA A 982 10.57 33.97 13.48
CA ALA A 982 11.57 34.10 14.55
C ALA A 982 10.97 34.56 15.90
N THR A 983 9.70 34.99 15.94
CA THR A 983 9.09 35.57 17.15
C THR A 983 8.16 34.58 17.86
N PRO A 984 8.26 34.44 19.19
CA PRO A 984 7.29 33.67 19.96
C PRO A 984 5.95 34.42 20.03
N LEU A 985 4.86 33.72 19.75
CA LEU A 985 3.51 34.29 19.79
C LEU A 985 2.96 34.38 21.23
N SER A 986 3.48 33.57 22.14
CA SER A 986 3.17 33.64 23.57
C SER A 986 4.33 33.14 24.44
N SER A 987 4.19 33.34 25.76
CA SER A 987 5.00 32.65 26.77
C SER A 987 4.78 31.12 26.71
N TRP A 988 5.68 30.37 27.35
CA TRP A 988 5.50 28.93 27.60
C TRP A 988 4.16 28.63 28.28
N SER A 989 3.57 27.49 27.92
CA SER A 989 2.39 26.92 28.58
C SER A 989 2.62 26.74 30.08
N SER A 990 1.56 26.52 30.85
CA SER A 990 1.72 25.91 32.17
C SER A 990 2.37 24.53 32.06
N ALA A 991 3.22 24.18 33.03
CA ALA A 991 3.89 22.88 33.08
C ALA A 991 2.85 21.76 33.24
N VAL A 992 2.97 20.69 32.47
CA VAL A 992 2.18 19.46 32.65
C VAL A 992 3.09 18.32 33.09
N LYS A 993 2.62 17.53 34.06
CA LYS A 993 3.35 16.38 34.63
C LYS A 993 2.69 15.06 34.28
N PHE A 994 3.49 14.04 33.98
CA PHE A 994 3.04 12.67 33.77
C PHE A 994 4.12 11.65 34.19
N SER A 995 3.77 10.38 34.38
CA SER A 995 4.72 9.32 34.74
C SER A 995 4.54 8.09 33.87
N VAL A 996 5.64 7.48 33.40
CA VAL A 996 5.65 6.22 32.62
C VAL A 996 5.87 5.01 33.54
N THR A 997 5.03 3.96 33.46
CA THR A 997 5.11 2.75 34.31
C THR A 997 5.43 1.45 33.54
N SER A 998 5.88 0.38 34.23
CA SER A 998 6.12 -0.97 33.66
C SER A 998 4.98 -1.97 33.96
N LEU A 999 4.86 -3.05 33.15
CA LEU A 999 3.82 -4.10 33.28
C LEU A 999 3.78 -4.75 34.68
N PRO A 1000 2.59 -5.06 35.25
CA PRO A 1000 2.47 -5.85 36.48
C PRO A 1000 2.94 -7.30 36.28
N ALA A 1001 3.75 -7.81 37.21
CA ALA A 1001 4.20 -9.20 37.21
C ALA A 1001 3.03 -10.19 37.32
N GLY A 1002 2.90 -11.13 36.37
CA GLY A 1002 1.93 -12.24 36.40
C GLY A 1002 0.77 -12.18 35.40
N SER A 1003 0.77 -11.27 34.43
CA SER A 1003 -0.32 -11.08 33.47
C SER A 1003 -0.10 -11.85 32.14
N ILE A 1004 -0.53 -13.11 32.09
CA ILE A 1004 -0.42 -14.00 30.92
C ILE A 1004 -1.75 -14.02 30.16
N PRO A 1005 -1.76 -13.86 28.81
CA PRO A 1005 -2.98 -14.01 28.01
C PRO A 1005 -3.59 -15.42 28.14
N ILE A 1006 -4.92 -15.51 28.18
CA ILE A 1006 -5.65 -16.79 28.18
C ILE A 1006 -6.36 -16.89 26.83
N ILE A 1007 -6.09 -17.95 26.07
CA ILE A 1007 -6.78 -18.22 24.80
C ILE A 1007 -8.25 -18.54 25.10
N THR A 1008 -9.17 -17.84 24.45
CA THR A 1008 -10.62 -17.95 24.62
C THR A 1008 -11.33 -18.59 23.41
N SER A 1009 -10.66 -18.69 22.26
CA SER A 1009 -11.14 -19.34 21.02
C SER A 1009 -9.95 -19.68 20.11
N PRO A 1010 -10.05 -20.63 19.14
CA PRO A 1010 -11.12 -21.62 18.96
C PRO A 1010 -11.12 -22.64 20.09
N LEU A 1011 -12.12 -23.52 20.10
CA LEU A 1011 -12.14 -24.67 20.99
C LEU A 1011 -11.20 -25.76 20.48
N PRO A 1012 -10.86 -26.74 21.34
CA PRO A 1012 -9.93 -27.80 20.99
C PRO A 1012 -10.30 -28.63 19.76
N ASP A 1013 -11.55 -28.64 19.28
CA ASP A 1013 -11.94 -29.35 18.08
C ASP A 1013 -12.77 -28.44 17.15
N THR A 1014 -12.40 -28.38 15.86
CA THR A 1014 -13.10 -27.54 14.87
C THR A 1014 -13.08 -28.15 13.48
N THR A 1015 -14.10 -27.88 12.67
CA THR A 1015 -14.06 -28.14 11.21
C THR A 1015 -13.66 -26.91 10.41
N ASN A 1016 -13.46 -25.77 11.09
CA ASN A 1016 -13.00 -24.53 10.47
C ASN A 1016 -11.48 -24.60 10.27
N THR A 1017 -11.06 -24.67 9.01
CA THR A 1017 -9.65 -24.72 8.64
C THR A 1017 -8.94 -23.36 8.77
N VAL A 1018 -9.65 -22.27 9.09
CA VAL A 1018 -9.09 -20.94 9.31
C VAL A 1018 -9.67 -20.35 10.61
N PRO A 1019 -9.41 -21.00 11.75
CA PRO A 1019 -10.04 -20.60 13.00
C PRO A 1019 -9.46 -19.26 13.47
N THR A 1020 -10.34 -18.36 13.91
CA THR A 1020 -9.93 -17.13 14.57
C THR A 1020 -9.55 -17.47 16.01
N ILE A 1021 -8.27 -17.33 16.32
CA ILE A 1021 -7.72 -17.46 17.67
C ILE A 1021 -7.99 -16.17 18.42
N THR A 1022 -8.61 -16.22 19.59
CA THR A 1022 -8.85 -15.03 20.44
C THR A 1022 -8.33 -15.28 21.85
N TRP A 1023 -7.99 -14.21 22.57
CA TRP A 1023 -7.48 -14.30 23.94
C TRP A 1023 -7.91 -13.12 24.82
N THR A 1024 -7.66 -13.23 26.12
CA THR A 1024 -7.94 -12.16 27.09
C THR A 1024 -7.00 -10.97 26.89
N ALA A 1025 -7.55 -9.75 26.94
CA ALA A 1025 -6.77 -8.53 26.91
C ALA A 1025 -5.92 -8.41 28.19
N ILE A 1026 -4.63 -8.14 28.02
CA ILE A 1026 -3.71 -7.85 29.12
C ILE A 1026 -3.55 -6.34 29.26
N SER A 1027 -3.93 -5.82 30.44
CA SER A 1027 -3.79 -4.41 30.77
C SER A 1027 -2.30 -3.99 30.72
N GLY A 1028 -1.99 -3.05 29.81
CA GLY A 1028 -0.63 -2.54 29.58
C GLY A 1028 0.16 -3.27 28.47
N ALA A 1029 -0.40 -4.30 27.83
CA ALA A 1029 0.19 -4.91 26.64
C ALA A 1029 -0.07 -4.04 25.41
N VAL A 1030 0.98 -3.76 24.62
CA VAL A 1030 0.87 -2.98 23.36
C VAL A 1030 0.80 -3.89 22.13
N SER A 1031 1.24 -5.14 22.27
CA SER A 1031 1.12 -6.15 21.23
C SER A 1031 1.18 -7.56 21.79
N TYR A 1032 0.87 -8.55 20.94
CA TYR A 1032 0.93 -9.96 21.25
C TYR A 1032 1.74 -10.72 20.19
N GLU A 1033 2.15 -11.94 20.56
CA GLU A 1033 2.68 -12.94 19.66
C GLU A 1033 1.85 -14.21 19.75
N VAL A 1034 1.47 -14.75 18.59
CA VAL A 1034 0.81 -16.05 18.44
C VAL A 1034 1.79 -17.02 17.80
N VAL A 1035 1.91 -18.20 18.39
CA VAL A 1035 2.69 -19.32 17.83
C VAL A 1035 1.77 -20.52 17.67
N ILE A 1036 1.83 -21.18 16.51
CA ILE A 1036 1.11 -22.42 16.20
C ILE A 1036 2.13 -23.49 15.80
N ASP A 1037 2.10 -24.61 16.48
CA ASP A 1037 2.87 -25.82 16.16
C ASP A 1037 1.94 -26.85 15.49
N ASP A 1038 2.43 -27.59 14.50
CA ASP A 1038 1.75 -28.77 13.94
C ASP A 1038 2.25 -30.01 14.70
N VAL A 1039 1.43 -30.46 15.64
CA VAL A 1039 1.73 -31.59 16.51
C VAL A 1039 1.69 -32.90 15.73
N THR A 1040 0.85 -32.99 14.70
CA THR A 1040 0.68 -34.22 13.91
C THR A 1040 1.96 -34.57 13.17
N ASN A 1041 2.62 -33.56 12.60
CA ASN A 1041 3.86 -33.71 11.85
C ASN A 1041 5.12 -33.42 12.70
N SER A 1042 4.96 -33.15 14.00
CA SER A 1042 6.07 -32.72 14.88
C SER A 1042 6.83 -31.50 14.35
N GLN A 1043 6.12 -30.55 13.75
CA GLN A 1043 6.69 -29.30 13.24
C GLN A 1043 6.38 -28.15 14.19
N ASN A 1044 7.43 -27.46 14.64
CA ASN A 1044 7.28 -26.32 15.55
C ASN A 1044 7.21 -25.00 14.77
N ALA A 1045 6.39 -24.08 15.28
CA ALA A 1045 6.20 -22.71 14.82
C ALA A 1045 5.88 -22.60 13.33
N ILE A 1046 4.96 -23.44 12.83
CA ILE A 1046 4.42 -23.32 11.47
C ILE A 1046 3.74 -21.96 11.24
N VAL A 1047 3.32 -21.31 12.34
CA VAL A 1047 2.97 -19.89 12.39
C VAL A 1047 3.67 -19.26 13.58
N SER A 1048 4.34 -18.12 13.36
CA SER A 1048 4.85 -17.25 14.42
C SER A 1048 4.64 -15.81 13.99
N THR A 1049 3.62 -15.16 14.56
CA THR A 1049 3.27 -13.77 14.21
C THR A 1049 3.38 -12.90 15.45
N ARG A 1050 4.14 -11.80 15.33
CA ARG A 1050 4.38 -10.80 16.38
C ARG A 1050 3.67 -9.49 16.07
N ALA A 1051 3.75 -8.54 17.00
CA ALA A 1051 3.22 -7.18 16.86
C ALA A 1051 1.69 -7.13 16.63
N ILE A 1052 0.96 -8.14 17.11
CA ILE A 1052 -0.49 -8.19 16.97
C ILE A 1052 -1.11 -7.17 17.94
N ALA A 1053 -1.72 -6.10 17.43
CA ALA A 1053 -2.27 -5.03 18.26
C ALA A 1053 -3.62 -5.38 18.92
N GLY A 1054 -4.35 -6.35 18.36
CA GLY A 1054 -5.62 -6.84 18.87
C GLY A 1054 -5.50 -8.06 19.77
N THR A 1055 -6.63 -8.55 20.27
CA THR A 1055 -6.72 -9.79 21.06
C THR A 1055 -7.25 -10.98 20.24
N SER A 1056 -7.01 -10.93 18.94
CA SER A 1056 -7.40 -11.96 17.99
C SER A 1056 -6.37 -12.09 16.88
N TYR A 1057 -6.31 -13.28 16.30
CA TYR A 1057 -5.46 -13.62 15.17
C TYR A 1057 -6.13 -14.70 14.33
N ARG A 1058 -6.22 -14.47 13.03
CA ARG A 1058 -6.70 -15.47 12.08
C ARG A 1058 -5.53 -15.87 11.19
N PRO A 1059 -5.15 -17.17 11.15
CA PRO A 1059 -4.09 -17.63 10.26
C PRO A 1059 -4.41 -17.24 8.81
N PRO A 1060 -3.45 -16.64 8.06
CA PRO A 1060 -3.66 -16.23 6.68
C PRO A 1060 -3.75 -17.43 5.73
N ARG A 1061 -3.23 -18.59 6.14
CA ARG A 1061 -3.33 -19.86 5.44
C ARG A 1061 -4.22 -20.82 6.24
N ALA A 1062 -5.01 -21.62 5.52
CA ALA A 1062 -5.80 -22.67 6.14
C ALA A 1062 -4.90 -23.68 6.83
N LEU A 1063 -5.18 -23.96 8.10
CA LEU A 1063 -4.68 -25.10 8.85
C LEU A 1063 -5.35 -26.36 8.27
N PRO A 1064 -4.59 -27.28 7.66
CA PRO A 1064 -5.16 -28.53 7.19
C PRO A 1064 -5.76 -29.34 8.35
N PRO A 1065 -6.62 -30.34 8.08
CA PRO A 1065 -7.07 -31.25 9.13
C PRO A 1065 -5.87 -31.88 9.83
N GLY A 1066 -5.81 -31.87 11.17
CA GLY A 1066 -4.64 -32.24 11.97
C GLY A 1066 -4.72 -31.69 13.40
N GLN A 1067 -3.81 -32.14 14.28
CA GLN A 1067 -3.59 -31.60 15.63
C GLN A 1067 -2.52 -30.51 15.65
N TYR A 1068 -2.84 -29.42 16.35
CA TYR A 1068 -2.03 -28.22 16.51
C TYR A 1068 -1.92 -27.82 17.98
N ALA A 1069 -0.83 -27.17 18.36
CA ALA A 1069 -0.71 -26.51 19.66
C ALA A 1069 -0.58 -25.00 19.44
N VAL A 1070 -1.47 -24.23 20.05
CA VAL A 1070 -1.52 -22.77 19.91
C VAL A 1070 -1.17 -22.11 21.23
N ARG A 1071 -0.29 -21.13 21.21
CA ARG A 1071 0.10 -20.38 22.41
C ARG A 1071 0.31 -18.90 22.13
N VAL A 1072 -0.01 -18.06 23.12
CA VAL A 1072 0.00 -16.61 23.00
C VAL A 1072 0.77 -15.96 24.15
N ARG A 1073 1.55 -14.92 23.87
CA ARG A 1073 2.15 -14.06 24.92
C ARG A 1073 1.96 -12.59 24.60
N SER A 1074 2.04 -11.75 25.62
CA SER A 1074 1.89 -10.30 25.50
C SER A 1074 3.24 -9.59 25.57
N PHE A 1075 3.33 -8.39 25.02
CA PHE A 1075 4.51 -7.52 25.07
C PHE A 1075 4.14 -6.17 25.68
N SER A 1076 4.98 -5.70 26.62
CA SER A 1076 4.88 -4.34 27.15
C SER A 1076 5.25 -3.29 26.09
N ALA A 1077 4.94 -2.02 26.38
CA ALA A 1077 5.45 -0.88 25.62
C ALA A 1077 6.99 -0.83 25.50
N THR A 1078 7.71 -1.49 26.41
CA THR A 1078 9.18 -1.62 26.41
C THR A 1078 9.68 -2.87 25.66
N GLY A 1079 8.81 -3.62 24.99
CA GLY A 1079 9.16 -4.85 24.27
C GLY A 1079 9.46 -6.06 25.16
N ALA A 1080 9.17 -5.99 26.47
CA ALA A 1080 9.39 -7.11 27.38
C ALA A 1080 8.23 -8.13 27.24
N PRO A 1081 8.52 -9.41 26.91
CA PRO A 1081 7.49 -10.43 26.76
C PRO A 1081 6.98 -10.94 28.12
N SER A 1082 5.68 -11.26 28.20
CA SER A 1082 5.15 -12.14 29.25
C SER A 1082 5.58 -13.60 29.00
N ALA A 1083 5.30 -14.48 29.97
CA ALA A 1083 5.27 -15.91 29.68
C ALA A 1083 4.19 -16.21 28.62
N PHE A 1084 4.37 -17.32 27.89
CA PHE A 1084 3.32 -17.87 27.03
C PHE A 1084 2.14 -18.38 27.86
N SER A 1085 0.95 -18.31 27.28
CA SER A 1085 -0.24 -19.02 27.75
C SER A 1085 0.02 -20.52 27.87
N GLU A 1086 -0.87 -21.22 28.55
CA GLU A 1086 -0.95 -22.67 28.35
C GLU A 1086 -1.28 -22.97 26.88
N ASP A 1087 -0.79 -24.11 26.38
CA ASP A 1087 -1.03 -24.55 25.00
C ASP A 1087 -2.51 -24.91 24.83
N LEU A 1088 -3.18 -24.28 23.86
CA LEU A 1088 -4.44 -24.77 23.33
C LEU A 1088 -4.14 -25.87 22.32
N ASN A 1089 -4.48 -27.11 22.67
CA ASN A 1089 -4.43 -28.23 21.73
C ASN A 1089 -5.67 -28.19 20.84
N LEU A 1090 -5.49 -28.00 19.53
CA LEU A 1090 -6.52 -27.80 18.53
C LEU A 1090 -6.49 -28.93 17.49
N THR A 1091 -7.59 -29.66 17.32
CA THR A 1091 -7.85 -30.63 16.26
C THR A 1091 -8.71 -29.98 15.18
N VAL A 1092 -8.17 -29.85 13.97
CA VAL A 1092 -8.93 -29.49 12.77
C VAL A 1092 -9.41 -30.79 12.12
N SER A 1093 -10.72 -30.92 11.92
CA SER A 1093 -11.37 -32.10 11.34
C SER A 1093 -12.02 -31.80 9.99
N PHE A 1094 -12.28 -32.84 9.20
CA PHE A 1094 -13.04 -32.70 7.96
C PHE A 1094 -14.50 -32.32 8.23
N GLY A 1095 -15.03 -31.36 7.48
CA GLY A 1095 -16.44 -30.93 7.58
C GLY A 1095 -17.45 -31.91 6.97
N THR A 1096 -17.03 -32.79 6.05
CA THR A 1096 -17.88 -33.79 5.38
C THR A 1096 -17.10 -35.09 5.13
N SER A 1097 -17.81 -36.20 4.90
CA SER A 1097 -17.21 -37.48 4.46
C SER A 1097 -17.28 -37.61 2.94
N ALA A 1098 -16.30 -38.27 2.34
CA ALA A 1098 -16.30 -38.56 0.90
C ALA A 1098 -17.52 -39.40 0.48
N VAL A 1099 -18.05 -39.15 -0.71
CA VAL A 1099 -19.27 -39.81 -1.24
C VAL A 1099 -19.01 -40.33 -2.65
N PHE A 1100 -19.30 -41.61 -2.89
CA PHE A 1100 -19.22 -42.21 -4.22
C PHE A 1100 -20.30 -41.68 -5.18
N VAL A 1101 -19.89 -41.46 -6.43
CA VAL A 1101 -20.77 -41.17 -7.57
C VAL A 1101 -20.70 -42.23 -8.67
N SER A 1102 -19.66 -43.08 -8.65
CA SER A 1102 -19.51 -44.26 -9.52
C SER A 1102 -18.86 -45.42 -8.74
N PRO A 1103 -19.23 -46.69 -9.00
CA PRO A 1103 -20.33 -47.15 -9.87
C PRO A 1103 -21.69 -46.62 -9.43
N LEU A 1104 -22.71 -46.63 -10.29
CA LEU A 1104 -24.06 -46.25 -9.85
C LEU A 1104 -24.63 -47.34 -8.92
N ALA A 1105 -25.28 -46.94 -7.84
CA ALA A 1105 -25.83 -47.85 -6.85
C ALA A 1105 -26.83 -48.81 -7.51
N ASN A 1106 -26.70 -50.10 -7.22
CA ASN A 1106 -27.55 -51.16 -7.76
C ASN A 1106 -27.53 -51.31 -9.30
N THR A 1107 -26.52 -50.78 -9.99
CA THR A 1107 -26.32 -51.04 -11.42
C THR A 1107 -25.30 -52.16 -11.64
N THR A 1108 -25.44 -52.87 -12.77
CA THR A 1108 -24.51 -53.91 -13.21
C THR A 1108 -23.49 -53.30 -14.16
N THR A 1109 -22.21 -53.33 -13.78
CA THR A 1109 -21.10 -52.87 -14.62
C THR A 1109 -20.23 -54.06 -15.00
N ASP A 1110 -19.58 -53.98 -16.16
CA ASP A 1110 -18.63 -54.99 -16.61
C ASP A 1110 -17.41 -55.08 -15.66
N ALA A 1111 -17.04 -56.30 -15.25
CA ALA A 1111 -15.93 -56.57 -14.34
C ALA A 1111 -14.57 -56.10 -14.89
N ASP A 1112 -14.39 -56.07 -16.21
CA ASP A 1112 -13.16 -55.58 -16.85
C ASP A 1112 -13.08 -54.04 -16.92
N ASN A 1113 -14.17 -53.34 -16.58
CA ASN A 1113 -14.30 -51.87 -16.67
C ASN A 1113 -14.74 -51.21 -15.34
N ALA A 1114 -14.38 -51.80 -14.19
CA ALA A 1114 -14.72 -51.23 -12.89
C ALA A 1114 -14.13 -49.83 -12.71
N PHE A 1115 -14.97 -48.82 -12.50
CA PHE A 1115 -14.57 -47.42 -12.34
C PHE A 1115 -15.20 -46.80 -11.10
N PHE A 1116 -14.36 -46.37 -10.16
CA PHE A 1116 -14.77 -45.69 -8.94
C PHE A 1116 -14.55 -44.19 -9.09
N ALA A 1117 -15.55 -43.39 -8.74
CA ALA A 1117 -15.43 -41.93 -8.68
C ALA A 1117 -16.22 -41.39 -7.50
N TRP A 1118 -15.78 -40.27 -6.94
CA TRP A 1118 -16.38 -39.64 -5.75
C TRP A 1118 -16.35 -38.12 -5.84
N VAL A 1119 -17.17 -37.47 -5.00
CA VAL A 1119 -17.16 -36.01 -4.86
C VAL A 1119 -15.89 -35.59 -4.11
N PRO A 1120 -15.12 -34.59 -4.62
CA PRO A 1120 -13.97 -34.05 -3.91
C PRO A 1120 -14.38 -33.45 -2.55
N VAL A 1121 -13.61 -33.78 -1.50
CA VAL A 1121 -13.76 -33.23 -0.16
C VAL A 1121 -12.73 -32.13 0.06
N SER A 1122 -13.19 -30.94 0.44
CA SER A 1122 -12.31 -29.80 0.75
C SER A 1122 -11.35 -30.15 1.90
N GLY A 1123 -10.06 -29.82 1.73
CA GLY A 1123 -8.98 -30.14 2.68
C GLY A 1123 -8.38 -31.55 2.55
N ALA A 1124 -8.85 -32.38 1.61
CA ALA A 1124 -8.29 -33.70 1.35
C ALA A 1124 -7.06 -33.60 0.45
N ALA A 1125 -5.94 -34.16 0.89
CA ALA A 1125 -4.72 -34.31 0.09
C ALA A 1125 -4.70 -35.65 -0.67
N SER A 1126 -5.35 -36.68 -0.13
CA SER A 1126 -5.54 -37.97 -0.80
C SER A 1126 -6.77 -38.72 -0.27
N TYR A 1127 -7.07 -39.89 -0.83
CA TYR A 1127 -8.17 -40.75 -0.43
C TYR A 1127 -7.70 -42.19 -0.22
N GLU A 1128 -8.48 -42.92 0.58
CA GLU A 1128 -8.37 -44.37 0.74
C GLU A 1128 -9.71 -45.03 0.42
N ILE A 1129 -9.66 -46.06 -0.42
CA ILE A 1129 -10.78 -46.88 -0.83
C ILE A 1129 -10.65 -48.27 -0.23
N TRP A 1130 -11.76 -48.79 0.25
CA TRP A 1130 -11.92 -50.16 0.68
C TRP A 1130 -13.05 -50.80 -0.11
N VAL A 1131 -12.80 -51.87 -0.86
CA VAL A 1131 -13.81 -52.62 -1.63
C VAL A 1131 -13.83 -54.05 -1.11
N SER A 1132 -15.00 -54.57 -0.74
CA SER A 1132 -15.18 -55.91 -0.22
C SER A 1132 -16.16 -56.69 -1.08
N ASN A 1133 -15.77 -57.88 -1.54
CA ASN A 1133 -16.66 -58.81 -2.23
C ASN A 1133 -17.57 -59.46 -1.19
N LEU A 1134 -18.88 -59.22 -1.29
CA LEU A 1134 -19.88 -59.75 -0.37
C LEU A 1134 -20.11 -61.27 -0.52
N THR A 1135 -19.59 -61.88 -1.58
CA THR A 1135 -19.74 -63.31 -1.90
C THR A 1135 -18.51 -64.10 -1.49
N THR A 1136 -17.30 -63.61 -1.80
CA THR A 1136 -16.02 -64.29 -1.52
C THR A 1136 -15.32 -63.77 -0.27
N SER A 1137 -15.73 -62.60 0.25
CA SER A 1137 -15.03 -61.83 1.30
C SER A 1137 -13.62 -61.36 0.92
N GLU A 1138 -13.27 -61.37 -0.37
CA GLU A 1138 -12.02 -60.76 -0.86
C GLU A 1138 -12.07 -59.24 -0.71
N VAL A 1139 -10.93 -58.63 -0.38
CA VAL A 1139 -10.82 -57.19 -0.09
C VAL A 1139 -9.74 -56.55 -0.95
N LEU A 1140 -10.09 -55.41 -1.56
CA LEU A 1140 -9.15 -54.47 -2.17
C LEU A 1140 -9.10 -53.21 -1.29
N ASN A 1141 -7.93 -52.88 -0.74
CA ASN A 1141 -7.67 -51.61 -0.07
C ASN A 1141 -6.61 -50.84 -0.87
N VAL A 1142 -6.93 -49.61 -1.25
CA VAL A 1142 -6.05 -48.73 -2.02
C VAL A 1142 -6.00 -47.37 -1.31
N ALA A 1143 -4.81 -46.98 -0.88
CA ALA A 1143 -4.56 -45.71 -0.18
C ALA A 1143 -3.78 -44.72 -1.07
N SER A 1144 -3.63 -43.48 -0.59
CA SER A 1144 -2.83 -42.44 -1.22
C SER A 1144 -3.29 -42.03 -2.62
N LEU A 1145 -4.59 -42.16 -2.89
CA LEU A 1145 -5.20 -41.73 -4.15
C LEU A 1145 -5.29 -40.20 -4.19
N THR A 1146 -4.55 -39.53 -5.06
CA THR A 1146 -4.53 -38.05 -5.16
C THR A 1146 -5.60 -37.49 -6.10
N GLY A 1147 -6.21 -38.34 -6.93
CA GLY A 1147 -7.34 -37.99 -7.80
C GLY A 1147 -8.71 -38.20 -7.13
N VAL A 1148 -9.77 -37.90 -7.88
CA VAL A 1148 -11.18 -38.13 -7.48
C VAL A 1148 -11.81 -39.37 -8.14
N SER A 1149 -10.96 -40.22 -8.71
CA SER A 1149 -11.37 -41.47 -9.35
C SER A 1149 -10.27 -42.52 -9.25
N TYR A 1150 -10.67 -43.79 -9.39
CA TYR A 1150 -9.78 -44.94 -9.39
C TYR A 1150 -10.32 -46.06 -10.29
N THR A 1151 -9.45 -46.58 -11.16
CA THR A 1151 -9.72 -47.74 -12.01
C THR A 1151 -8.77 -48.86 -11.57
N PRO A 1152 -9.27 -50.00 -11.05
CA PRO A 1152 -8.44 -51.16 -10.80
C PRO A 1152 -7.92 -51.76 -12.11
N ASP A 1153 -6.76 -52.41 -12.06
CA ASP A 1153 -6.25 -53.17 -13.22
C ASP A 1153 -7.21 -54.31 -13.59
N ALA A 1154 -7.27 -54.64 -14.88
CA ALA A 1154 -8.12 -55.71 -15.40
C ALA A 1154 -7.85 -57.05 -14.66
N GLY A 1155 -8.93 -57.72 -14.24
CA GLY A 1155 -8.87 -58.99 -13.51
C GLY A 1155 -8.61 -58.88 -12.00
N VAL A 1156 -8.44 -57.68 -11.44
CA VAL A 1156 -8.29 -57.47 -9.97
C VAL A 1156 -9.61 -57.70 -9.23
N LEU A 1157 -10.75 -57.37 -9.84
CA LEU A 1157 -12.08 -57.60 -9.29
C LEU A 1157 -12.82 -58.64 -10.14
N ALA A 1158 -13.12 -59.80 -9.56
CA ALA A 1158 -13.93 -60.83 -10.21
C ALA A 1158 -15.42 -60.44 -10.28
N PRO A 1159 -16.22 -61.02 -11.20
CA PRO A 1159 -17.67 -60.85 -11.18
C PRO A 1159 -18.28 -61.23 -9.81
N GLY A 1160 -19.15 -60.38 -9.27
CA GLY A 1160 -19.73 -60.58 -7.94
C GLY A 1160 -20.41 -59.34 -7.35
N ASN A 1161 -20.99 -59.49 -6.16
CA ASN A 1161 -21.57 -58.39 -5.39
C ASN A 1161 -20.53 -57.77 -4.47
N TYR A 1162 -20.47 -56.45 -4.41
CA TYR A 1162 -19.45 -55.71 -3.67
C TYR A 1162 -20.06 -54.63 -2.78
N ARG A 1163 -19.33 -54.30 -1.72
CA ARG A 1163 -19.55 -53.10 -0.90
C ARG A 1163 -18.25 -52.31 -0.81
N ALA A 1164 -18.31 -51.03 -1.14
CA ALA A 1164 -17.17 -50.11 -1.07
C ALA A 1164 -17.35 -49.03 0.00
N TRP A 1165 -16.23 -48.59 0.57
CA TRP A 1165 -16.14 -47.43 1.45
C TRP A 1165 -15.01 -46.53 0.95
N ILE A 1166 -15.17 -45.23 1.19
CA ILE A 1166 -14.12 -44.26 0.91
C ILE A 1166 -13.96 -43.30 2.08
N ARG A 1167 -12.73 -42.89 2.34
CA ARG A 1167 -12.43 -41.79 3.27
C ARG A 1167 -11.38 -40.87 2.68
N GLN A 1168 -11.46 -39.60 3.04
CA GLN A 1168 -10.45 -38.60 2.73
C GLN A 1168 -9.30 -38.61 3.76
N ILE A 1169 -8.12 -38.20 3.32
CA ILE A 1169 -6.90 -38.08 4.12
C ILE A 1169 -6.32 -36.68 3.90
N GLY A 1170 -6.04 -35.96 4.99
CA GLY A 1170 -5.55 -34.59 4.96
C GLY A 1170 -4.06 -34.53 4.64
N ALA A 1171 -3.54 -33.33 4.37
CA ALA A 1171 -2.10 -33.12 4.10
C ALA A 1171 -1.21 -33.51 5.30
N THR A 1172 -1.76 -33.54 6.51
CA THR A 1172 -1.07 -34.00 7.74
C THR A 1172 -1.15 -35.51 7.97
N GLY A 1173 -1.85 -36.25 7.10
CA GLY A 1173 -2.15 -37.67 7.30
C GLY A 1173 -3.37 -37.95 8.19
N ALA A 1174 -4.04 -36.93 8.73
CA ALA A 1174 -5.30 -37.12 9.45
C ALA A 1174 -6.38 -37.76 8.55
N THR A 1175 -6.99 -38.85 9.00
CA THR A 1175 -8.02 -39.57 8.23
C THR A 1175 -9.43 -39.11 8.61
N GLY A 1176 -10.26 -38.82 7.62
CA GLY A 1176 -11.70 -38.63 7.81
C GLY A 1176 -12.43 -39.93 8.14
N ALA A 1177 -13.71 -39.81 8.51
CA ALA A 1177 -14.58 -40.96 8.68
C ALA A 1177 -14.78 -41.70 7.35
N TRP A 1178 -14.94 -43.03 7.43
CA TRP A 1178 -15.39 -43.81 6.29
C TRP A 1178 -16.79 -43.38 5.86
N SER A 1179 -17.01 -43.30 4.55
CA SER A 1179 -18.33 -43.13 3.94
C SER A 1179 -19.29 -44.20 4.43
N THR A 1180 -20.59 -44.00 4.20
CA THR A 1180 -21.52 -45.14 4.28
C THR A 1180 -21.13 -46.19 3.23
N GLY A 1181 -21.39 -47.47 3.54
CA GLY A 1181 -21.07 -48.57 2.63
C GLY A 1181 -21.92 -48.50 1.35
N TYR A 1182 -21.26 -48.54 0.20
CA TYR A 1182 -21.85 -48.37 -1.12
C TYR A 1182 -21.87 -49.71 -1.88
N GLU A 1183 -23.06 -50.23 -2.21
CA GLU A 1183 -23.22 -51.56 -2.82
C GLU A 1183 -23.42 -51.51 -4.34
N PHE A 1184 -22.77 -52.44 -5.05
CA PHE A 1184 -22.83 -52.58 -6.52
C PHE A 1184 -22.52 -54.03 -6.96
N THR A 1185 -22.77 -54.36 -8.24
CA THR A 1185 -22.54 -55.69 -8.82
C THR A 1185 -21.67 -55.59 -10.07
N LEU A 1186 -20.64 -56.44 -10.16
CA LEU A 1186 -19.83 -56.63 -11.37
C LEU A 1186 -20.27 -57.91 -12.11
N ALA A 1187 -20.55 -57.82 -13.41
CA ALA A 1187 -20.91 -58.96 -14.26
C ALA A 1187 -19.73 -59.44 -15.13
N ALA A 1188 -19.75 -60.70 -15.55
CA ALA A 1188 -18.76 -61.24 -16.48
C ALA A 1188 -18.90 -60.60 -17.87
N THR A 1189 -17.77 -60.30 -18.51
CA THR A 1189 -17.69 -59.84 -19.90
C THR A 1189 -18.38 -60.85 -20.84
N ASP A 1190 -19.40 -60.42 -21.58
CA ASP A 1190 -20.02 -61.22 -22.65
C ASP A 1190 -19.24 -60.97 -23.95
N GLU A 1191 -18.37 -61.91 -24.37
CA GLU A 1191 -17.55 -61.81 -25.59
C GLU A 1191 -18.37 -61.79 -26.91
N SER A 1192 -19.70 -61.64 -26.87
CA SER A 1192 -20.58 -61.81 -28.03
C SER A 1192 -21.04 -60.52 -28.75
N ALA A 1193 -20.54 -59.34 -28.39
CA ALA A 1193 -21.10 -58.06 -28.86
C ALA A 1193 -20.26 -57.27 -29.92
N ALA A 1194 -19.38 -57.93 -30.69
CA ALA A 1194 -18.60 -57.26 -31.74
C ALA A 1194 -19.38 -56.94 -33.04
N ASP A 1195 -20.69 -57.19 -33.11
CA ASP A 1195 -21.43 -57.10 -34.37
C ASP A 1195 -22.88 -56.65 -34.16
N ARG A 1196 -23.08 -55.35 -33.89
CA ARG A 1196 -24.36 -54.61 -34.08
C ARG A 1196 -24.16 -53.09 -33.90
N GLU A 1197 -24.19 -52.36 -35.01
CA GLU A 1197 -24.51 -50.92 -35.03
C GLU A 1197 -25.94 -50.68 -34.54
N PRO A 1198 -26.19 -49.69 -33.67
CA PRO A 1198 -27.13 -48.62 -34.07
C PRO A 1198 -26.89 -47.21 -33.45
N ALA A 1199 -27.18 -46.21 -34.28
CA ALA A 1199 -28.08 -45.06 -34.07
C ALA A 1199 -28.01 -44.17 -32.78
N SER A 1200 -27.67 -42.90 -33.04
CA SER A 1200 -28.09 -41.62 -32.45
C SER A 1200 -29.14 -41.53 -31.31
N SER A 1201 -28.90 -40.54 -30.43
CA SER A 1201 -29.71 -39.92 -29.34
C SER A 1201 -29.59 -40.63 -27.98
N VAL A 1202 -29.03 -40.04 -26.92
CA VAL A 1202 -29.46 -38.81 -26.23
C VAL A 1202 -28.25 -38.00 -25.71
N GLN A 1203 -28.14 -36.75 -26.17
CA GLN A 1203 -27.45 -35.66 -25.46
C GLN A 1203 -28.32 -35.19 -24.28
N ALA A 1204 -27.71 -34.91 -23.13
CA ALA A 1204 -27.91 -33.65 -22.39
C ALA A 1204 -27.09 -33.58 -21.08
N LEU A 1205 -26.17 -32.60 -21.05
CA LEU A 1205 -25.81 -31.69 -19.94
C LEU A 1205 -25.13 -32.34 -18.72
N VAL A 1206 -23.85 -32.05 -18.41
CA VAL A 1206 -23.39 -30.73 -17.97
C VAL A 1206 -22.01 -30.38 -18.56
N SER A 1207 -22.01 -29.42 -19.47
CA SER A 1207 -20.94 -28.44 -19.62
C SER A 1207 -21.63 -27.09 -19.54
N LEU A 1208 -21.30 -26.29 -18.53
CA LEU A 1208 -21.68 -24.88 -18.51
C LEU A 1208 -20.58 -24.06 -17.88
N SER A 1209 -19.63 -23.70 -18.74
CA SER A 1209 -18.96 -22.40 -18.70
C SER A 1209 -20.01 -21.32 -18.90
N VAL A 1210 -20.04 -20.32 -18.03
CA VAL A 1210 -20.69 -19.03 -18.32
C VAL A 1210 -19.59 -18.08 -18.76
N GLN A 1211 -19.58 -17.75 -20.06
CA GLN A 1211 -19.22 -16.41 -20.49
C GLN A 1211 -20.51 -15.58 -20.64
N PRO A 1212 -20.44 -14.25 -20.45
CA PRO A 1212 -21.60 -13.39 -20.48
C PRO A 1212 -22.12 -13.20 -21.90
N ASP A 1213 -23.44 -13.26 -21.97
CA ASP A 1213 -24.31 -12.97 -23.10
C ASP A 1213 -24.08 -11.56 -23.67
N LEU A 1214 -24.06 -11.45 -25.00
CA LEU A 1214 -24.59 -10.31 -25.75
C LEU A 1214 -24.52 -10.63 -27.24
N GLN A 1215 -25.58 -11.20 -27.83
CA GLN A 1215 -25.92 -10.87 -29.21
C GLN A 1215 -27.43 -10.76 -29.49
N SER A 1216 -27.78 -9.56 -29.96
CA SER A 1216 -28.52 -9.30 -31.20
C SER A 1216 -29.89 -8.63 -31.06
N ARG A 1217 -30.02 -7.51 -31.77
CA ARG A 1217 -31.21 -7.20 -32.56
C ARG A 1217 -30.84 -6.33 -33.77
N THR A 1218 -30.75 -7.02 -34.90
CA THR A 1218 -31.20 -6.67 -36.27
C THR A 1218 -31.51 -5.21 -36.61
N GLY A 1219 -30.92 -4.72 -37.70
CA GLY A 1219 -31.43 -3.56 -38.46
C GLY A 1219 -30.52 -3.09 -39.62
N GLU A 1220 -30.89 -3.48 -40.83
CA GLU A 1220 -30.75 -2.74 -42.11
C GLU A 1220 -29.40 -2.40 -42.79
N VAL A 1221 -29.27 -2.98 -44.01
CA VAL A 1221 -28.93 -2.40 -45.33
C VAL A 1221 -27.72 -1.43 -45.48
N VAL A 1222 -26.76 -1.81 -46.35
CA VAL A 1222 -26.34 -1.14 -47.63
C VAL A 1222 -24.88 -1.50 -47.98
N SER A 1223 -24.74 -2.30 -49.04
CA SER A 1223 -23.78 -2.26 -50.17
C SER A 1223 -22.23 -2.30 -50.02
N PRO A 1224 -21.53 -2.79 -51.08
CA PRO A 1224 -20.18 -3.35 -51.05
C PRO A 1224 -19.13 -2.43 -51.69
N ASN A 1225 -17.84 -2.78 -51.55
CA ASN A 1225 -16.78 -2.71 -52.59
C ASN A 1225 -15.41 -3.01 -51.94
N GLU A 1226 -14.70 -4.05 -52.40
CA GLU A 1226 -13.56 -3.98 -53.37
C GLU A 1226 -12.29 -3.40 -52.71
N VAL A 1227 -11.06 -3.92 -52.83
CA VAL A 1227 -10.43 -4.80 -53.83
C VAL A 1227 -9.01 -5.13 -53.36
N HIS A 1228 -8.50 -6.31 -53.77
CA HIS A 1228 -7.08 -6.73 -53.97
C HIS A 1228 -6.10 -6.66 -52.78
N ASP A 1229 -5.10 -7.52 -52.64
CA ASP A 1229 -4.50 -8.60 -53.45
C ASP A 1229 -3.71 -9.49 -52.47
N GLN A 1230 -3.76 -10.83 -52.55
CA GLN A 1230 -2.70 -11.68 -53.15
C GLN A 1230 -1.30 -11.44 -52.56
N HIS A 1231 -0.47 -12.42 -52.16
CA HIS A 1231 -0.42 -13.87 -52.28
C HIS A 1231 0.72 -14.31 -51.33
N HIS A 1232 0.51 -15.35 -50.51
CA HIS A 1232 1.27 -16.61 -50.54
C HIS A 1232 2.75 -16.66 -50.10
N ILE A 1233 3.01 -17.63 -49.20
CA ILE A 1233 4.10 -18.65 -49.18
C ILE A 1233 5.07 -18.65 -47.98
N VAL A 1234 4.85 -19.69 -47.12
CA VAL A 1234 5.80 -20.72 -46.63
C VAL A 1234 7.03 -20.21 -45.85
N ALA A 1235 7.04 -20.33 -44.53
CA ALA A 1235 7.61 -21.45 -43.75
C ALA A 1235 9.11 -21.71 -43.99
N THR A 1236 9.94 -21.59 -42.95
CA THR A 1236 10.59 -22.72 -42.24
C THR A 1236 11.59 -22.21 -41.21
N ALA A 1237 11.43 -22.73 -39.99
CA ALA A 1237 12.43 -23.10 -38.98
C ALA A 1237 13.86 -22.51 -39.03
N SER A 1238 14.23 -21.86 -37.93
CA SER A 1238 15.40 -22.18 -37.11
C SER A 1238 15.17 -21.72 -35.68
#